data_AF-A0A7K5S8Q4-F1
#
_entry.id   AF-A0A7K5S8Q4-F1
#
_cell.length_a   1.000
_cell.length_b   1.000
_cell.length_c   1.000
_cell.angle_alpha   90.00
_cell.angle_beta   90.00
_cell.angle_gamma   90.00
#
_symmetry.space_group_name_H-M   'P 1'
#
loop_
_entity.id
_entity.type
_entity.pdbx_description
1 polymer ?
#
loop_
_entity_poly.entity_id
_entity_poly.type
_entity_poly.pdbx_seq_one_letter_code
_entity_poly.pdbx_strand_id
1 'polypeptide(L)'
;RSLDFLHYAFNVFPDRDLCVILVPHHVPEFPLIQSFVRAVPSCTSRLGRELYVFHRAGLLMSFKVRKATIDDLQGVKMLIETLSLNEEMWNDAKIFAAARKDPDGMPVRAFVAEVLDQIVGVSVMRDEMDIEYIQAHYNIEDFINFNHHQQEEHGHLCHFILNPVFHHYTKHFLKEILRLGHKSSLYYPVYPECVEGKFQRPCAHSLTSALHYMAPVRPRRQIVYPLEELGVNAPLEQVSKDQLNYSLNHTNRKLVLESKVCINTRIVVVGASDVGISFLETLIFWPRLKFNNLTLISIHGLPGKDPQSSKHRRFLINSHCFNDEDYAQMSLCSWVNVVVGKMTGINRTAKYVVVSKEKKVPYDYLVLCTGQSYQALSPTGAGTSGATSKWPQRFMEKVPSNHFTLNDAQDCSEAARWLQENLVSSKGNVIVYGNTIDIYTAVEALLSLGIDGSRIHLVQAPLSSAGPCLGDAALERTVGEALAGAGVAVHPASVLAQWGQGDHGLIAWAAFTTATTPLRLQCSAFFSFAYRTVDYETFKAINDACLVFDGRLVIDAKFHTNDVSIRAAGPLTKFSRRYYRDELTHSNFNSKEIGFELAASILSLFDPTPQPSSKPPEGTDRLIPIYRRCKVQAGVLPGGYNYLHVSKPAIPVPLDVEHDPCDHGMEIVTGEARHGNYFRMHFNRHNMVDSITCFSKEPFPVSNYVCLYGQHERLLNDLHYRWRAGQLTDLYSYFREPWSMAIYHDQFIDLQKELRQTLMSEQVRE
;
A
#
# COMPACT_ATOMS: atom_id res chain seq x y z
N ARG A 1 38.91 -16.33 -10.67
CA ARG A 1 39.75 -15.14 -10.95
C ARG A 1 39.71 -14.11 -9.81
N SER A 2 38.57 -13.51 -9.46
CA SER A 2 38.52 -12.61 -8.29
C SER A 2 38.75 -13.34 -6.96
N LEU A 3 38.18 -14.54 -6.76
CA LEU A 3 38.35 -15.33 -5.52
C LEU A 3 39.78 -15.82 -5.29
N ASP A 4 40.56 -16.03 -6.36
CA ASP A 4 41.96 -16.51 -6.26
C ASP A 4 42.84 -15.50 -5.50
N PHE A 5 42.48 -14.22 -5.56
CA PHE A 5 43.10 -13.17 -4.76
C PHE A 5 42.91 -13.39 -3.25
N LEU A 6 41.73 -13.84 -2.81
CA LEU A 6 41.45 -14.07 -1.38
C LEU A 6 42.27 -15.23 -0.83
N HIS A 7 42.47 -16.29 -1.62
CA HIS A 7 43.36 -17.39 -1.23
C HIS A 7 44.77 -16.89 -0.93
N TYR A 8 45.33 -16.06 -1.82
CA TYR A 8 46.65 -15.48 -1.60
C TYR A 8 46.67 -14.54 -0.38
N ALA A 9 45.65 -13.69 -0.22
CA ALA A 9 45.57 -12.76 0.91
C ALA A 9 45.56 -13.48 2.27
N PHE A 10 44.75 -14.53 2.45
CA PHE A 10 44.73 -15.29 3.70
C PHE A 10 46.00 -16.12 3.93
N ASN A 11 46.75 -16.48 2.88
CA ASN A 11 48.05 -17.12 3.04
C ASN A 11 49.12 -16.15 3.55
N VAL A 12 49.06 -14.88 3.14
CA VAL A 12 49.96 -13.83 3.64
C VAL A 12 49.60 -13.42 5.07
N PHE A 13 48.32 -13.46 5.44
CA PHE A 13 47.83 -13.11 6.77
C PHE A 13 47.19 -14.32 7.48
N PRO A 14 47.99 -15.30 7.94
CA PRO A 14 47.48 -16.57 8.46
C PRO A 14 46.68 -16.42 9.75
N ASP A 15 46.94 -15.38 10.56
CA ASP A 15 46.28 -15.11 11.84
C ASP A 15 44.93 -14.38 11.71
N ARG A 16 44.45 -14.17 10.48
CA ARG A 16 43.22 -13.41 10.20
C ARG A 16 42.18 -14.31 9.55
N ASP A 17 41.02 -14.40 10.17
CA ASP A 17 39.90 -15.21 9.66
C ASP A 17 38.89 -14.42 8.83
N LEU A 18 38.90 -13.09 8.93
CA LEU A 18 37.95 -12.21 8.27
C LEU A 18 38.64 -11.21 7.33
N CYS A 19 38.12 -11.11 6.12
CA CYS A 19 38.40 -10.03 5.17
C CYS A 19 37.19 -9.09 5.15
N VAL A 20 37.43 -7.80 5.34
CA VAL A 20 36.38 -6.77 5.40
C VAL A 20 36.62 -5.73 4.31
N ILE A 21 35.59 -5.45 3.53
CA ILE A 21 35.62 -4.45 2.47
C ILE A 21 34.51 -3.42 2.71
N LEU A 22 34.87 -2.14 2.63
CA LEU A 22 33.92 -1.03 2.69
C LEU A 22 33.72 -0.43 1.30
N VAL A 23 32.50 -0.47 0.79
CA VAL A 23 32.18 0.02 -0.57
C VAL A 23 31.19 1.19 -0.50
N PRO A 24 31.43 2.30 -1.23
CA PRO A 24 30.46 3.39 -1.28
C PRO A 24 29.12 2.95 -1.89
N HIS A 25 28.00 3.51 -1.40
CA HIS A 25 26.63 3.14 -1.81
C HIS A 25 26.29 3.36 -3.30
N HIS A 26 27.04 4.20 -4.00
CA HIS A 26 26.84 4.51 -5.42
C HIS A 26 27.62 3.57 -6.35
N VAL A 27 28.51 2.74 -5.79
CA VAL A 27 29.32 1.81 -6.59
C VAL A 27 28.52 0.51 -6.77
N PRO A 28 28.31 0.05 -8.01
CA PRO A 28 27.63 -1.21 -8.27
C PRO A 28 28.47 -2.39 -7.77
N GLU A 29 27.80 -3.51 -7.48
CA GLU A 29 28.50 -4.72 -7.07
C GLU A 29 29.40 -5.26 -8.18
N PHE A 30 30.68 -5.43 -7.87
CA PHE A 30 31.68 -6.01 -8.77
C PHE A 30 31.91 -7.49 -8.44
N PRO A 31 32.45 -8.31 -9.36
CA PRO A 31 32.47 -9.77 -9.22
C PRO A 31 33.12 -10.33 -7.94
N LEU A 32 34.08 -9.62 -7.33
CA LEU A 32 34.67 -10.04 -6.05
C LEU A 32 33.67 -9.91 -4.89
N ILE A 33 32.87 -8.83 -4.87
CA ILE A 33 32.00 -8.53 -3.73
C ILE A 33 30.77 -9.41 -3.66
N GLN A 34 30.38 -9.99 -4.79
CA GLN A 34 29.30 -10.98 -4.87
C GLN A 34 29.59 -12.23 -4.03
N SER A 35 30.86 -12.49 -3.69
CA SER A 35 31.25 -13.60 -2.80
C SER A 35 31.22 -13.22 -1.32
N PHE A 36 31.09 -11.93 -0.98
CA PHE A 36 31.07 -11.45 0.40
C PHE A 36 29.66 -11.45 0.96
N VAL A 37 29.55 -11.61 2.27
CA VAL A 37 28.31 -11.40 3.00
C VAL A 37 28.14 -9.90 3.22
N ARG A 38 27.05 -9.33 2.71
CA ARG A 38 26.67 -7.97 3.04
C ARG A 38 26.14 -7.92 4.48
N ALA A 39 26.74 -7.09 5.33
CA ALA A 39 26.19 -6.81 6.65
C ALA A 39 25.01 -5.84 6.50
N VAL A 40 23.83 -6.22 7.02
CA VAL A 40 22.64 -5.36 6.98
C VAL A 40 22.88 -4.16 7.90
N PRO A 41 22.94 -2.92 7.36
CA PRO A 41 23.19 -1.75 8.19
C PRO A 41 21.99 -1.47 9.09
N SER A 42 22.25 -0.93 10.29
CA SER A 42 21.17 -0.36 11.08
C SER A 42 20.60 0.88 10.38
N CYS A 43 19.29 1.10 10.50
CA CYS A 43 18.61 2.24 9.84
C CYS A 43 19.19 3.62 10.24
N THR A 44 19.86 3.70 11.38
CA THR A 44 20.51 4.92 11.91
C THR A 44 22.01 4.95 11.65
N SER A 45 22.57 3.97 10.93
CA SER A 45 23.99 3.91 10.61
C SER A 45 24.39 5.13 9.80
N ARG A 46 25.40 5.85 10.29
CA ARG A 46 25.98 7.02 9.60
C ARG A 46 27.13 6.65 8.68
N LEU A 47 27.50 5.37 8.63
CA LEU A 47 28.57 4.90 7.77
C LEU A 47 28.15 5.15 6.32
N GLY A 48 28.90 6.00 5.62
CA GLY A 48 28.67 6.33 4.20
C GLY A 48 29.10 5.21 3.24
N ARG A 49 29.28 3.98 3.74
CA ARG A 49 29.75 2.82 3.00
C ARG A 49 29.03 1.56 3.47
N GLU A 50 28.79 0.67 2.52
CA GLU A 50 28.35 -0.71 2.75
C GLU A 50 29.50 -1.54 3.30
N LEU A 51 29.16 -2.42 4.25
CA LEU A 51 30.10 -3.32 4.90
C LEU A 51 29.92 -4.72 4.34
N TYR A 52 30.97 -5.25 3.75
CA TYR A 52 31.03 -6.61 3.23
C TYR A 52 32.08 -7.40 3.99
N VAL A 53 31.70 -8.58 4.44
CA VAL A 53 32.54 -9.46 5.26
C VAL A 53 32.67 -10.82 4.58
N PHE A 54 33.89 -11.32 4.51
CA PHE A 54 34.19 -12.66 4.01
C PHE A 54 35.05 -13.41 5.02
N HIS A 55 34.63 -14.63 5.37
CA HIS A 55 35.36 -15.48 6.30
C HIS A 55 36.21 -16.50 5.54
N ARG A 56 37.41 -16.81 6.04
CA ARG A 56 38.39 -17.71 5.40
C ARG A 56 37.80 -19.06 5.02
N ALA A 57 36.96 -19.64 5.89
CA ALA A 57 36.28 -20.91 5.64
C ALA A 57 35.35 -20.88 4.40
N GLY A 58 34.95 -19.69 3.92
CA GLY A 58 34.22 -19.56 2.66
C GLY A 58 35.04 -19.99 1.42
N LEU A 59 36.36 -20.14 1.53
CA LEU A 59 37.22 -20.66 0.45
C LEU A 59 37.28 -22.19 0.39
N LEU A 60 36.63 -22.89 1.33
CA LEU A 60 36.62 -24.34 1.34
C LEU A 60 35.82 -24.86 0.14
N MET A 61 36.48 -25.58 -0.76
CA MET A 61 35.85 -26.14 -1.96
C MET A 61 35.07 -27.44 -1.69
N SER A 62 35.01 -27.89 -0.44
CA SER A 62 34.34 -29.14 -0.02
C SER A 62 32.83 -29.01 0.22
N PHE A 63 32.20 -27.92 -0.24
CA PHE A 63 30.76 -27.72 -0.11
C PHE A 63 29.98 -28.75 -0.94
N LYS A 64 29.32 -29.68 -0.26
CA LYS A 64 28.50 -30.74 -0.87
C LYS A 64 27.07 -30.62 -0.42
N VAL A 65 26.14 -30.84 -1.35
CA VAL A 65 24.70 -30.87 -1.07
C VAL A 65 24.19 -32.29 -1.28
N ARG A 66 23.46 -32.82 -0.29
CA ARG A 66 22.85 -34.15 -0.35
C ARG A 66 21.47 -34.17 0.31
N LYS A 67 20.72 -35.25 0.09
CA LYS A 67 19.46 -35.50 0.81
C LYS A 67 19.78 -35.79 2.27
N ALA A 68 18.99 -35.22 3.18
CA ALA A 68 19.21 -35.36 4.62
C ALA A 68 18.98 -36.80 5.11
N THR A 69 19.77 -37.24 6.09
CA THR A 69 19.63 -38.52 6.80
C THR A 69 19.32 -38.30 8.28
N ILE A 70 18.90 -39.34 9.01
CA ILE A 70 18.56 -39.25 10.44
C ILE A 70 19.76 -38.81 11.28
N ASP A 71 20.97 -39.21 10.88
CA ASP A 71 22.22 -38.85 11.57
C ASP A 71 22.52 -37.35 11.51
N ASP A 72 21.97 -36.63 10.53
CA ASP A 72 22.20 -35.19 10.35
C ASP A 72 21.46 -34.34 11.39
N LEU A 73 20.44 -34.89 12.05
CA LEU A 73 19.56 -34.16 12.97
C LEU A 73 20.32 -33.43 14.07
N GLN A 74 21.36 -34.04 14.63
CA GLN A 74 22.17 -33.40 15.67
C GLN A 74 22.91 -32.17 15.11
N GLY A 75 23.43 -32.25 13.88
CA GLY A 75 24.07 -31.12 13.21
C GLY A 75 23.09 -30.00 12.85
N VAL A 76 21.87 -30.37 12.44
CA VAL A 76 20.77 -29.42 12.19
C VAL A 76 20.40 -28.68 13.47
N LYS A 77 20.30 -29.39 14.60
CA LYS A 77 19.99 -28.78 15.90
C LYS A 77 21.01 -27.71 16.27
N MET A 78 22.31 -28.04 16.18
CA MET A 78 23.40 -27.09 16.46
C MET A 78 23.36 -25.84 15.56
N LEU A 79 22.94 -25.98 14.30
CA LEU A 79 22.81 -24.86 13.36
C LEU A 79 21.64 -23.93 13.72
N ILE A 80 20.54 -24.51 14.23
CA ILE A 80 19.28 -23.82 14.47
C ILE A 80 19.20 -23.19 15.88
N GLU A 81 19.98 -23.68 16.85
CA GLU A 81 19.92 -23.27 18.27
C GLU A 81 19.87 -21.75 18.52
N THR A 82 20.52 -20.95 17.67
CA THR A 82 20.62 -19.48 17.82
C THR A 82 19.53 -18.68 17.08
N LEU A 83 18.65 -19.35 16.33
CA LEU A 83 17.59 -18.71 15.55
C LEU A 83 16.29 -18.53 16.35
N SER A 84 15.52 -17.49 16.06
CA SER A 84 14.28 -17.15 16.76
C SER A 84 13.12 -18.14 16.53
N LEU A 85 13.16 -18.91 15.43
CA LEU A 85 12.13 -19.91 15.06
C LEU A 85 12.64 -21.36 15.29
N ASN A 86 13.57 -21.54 16.23
CA ASN A 86 14.27 -22.80 16.41
C ASN A 86 13.36 -24.01 16.69
N GLU A 87 12.29 -23.84 17.46
CA GLU A 87 11.36 -24.91 17.84
C GLU A 87 10.48 -25.39 16.67
N GLU A 88 9.91 -24.48 15.86
CA GLU A 88 9.10 -24.84 14.67
C GLU A 88 9.96 -25.55 13.64
N MET A 89 11.15 -24.99 13.36
CA MET A 89 12.09 -25.54 12.39
C MET A 89 12.63 -26.90 12.83
N TRP A 90 12.79 -27.11 14.14
CA TRP A 90 13.19 -28.39 14.71
C TRP A 90 12.06 -29.42 14.65
N ASN A 91 10.81 -29.00 14.82
CA ASN A 91 9.64 -29.89 14.67
C ASN A 91 9.44 -30.33 13.22
N ASP A 92 9.60 -29.43 12.24
CA ASP A 92 9.51 -29.78 10.82
C ASP A 92 10.66 -30.70 10.37
N ALA A 93 11.88 -30.45 10.88
CA ALA A 93 13.01 -31.35 10.69
C ALA A 93 12.78 -32.75 11.32
N LYS A 94 12.09 -32.83 12.48
CA LYS A 94 11.70 -34.11 13.09
C LYS A 94 10.61 -34.83 12.30
N ILE A 95 9.60 -34.11 11.80
CA ILE A 95 8.53 -34.67 10.94
C ILE A 95 9.16 -35.32 9.70
N PHE A 96 10.15 -34.65 9.09
CA PHE A 96 10.93 -35.20 8.00
C PHE A 96 11.67 -36.50 8.40
N ALA A 97 12.33 -36.53 9.55
CA ALA A 97 13.13 -37.67 9.97
C ALA A 97 12.30 -38.89 10.43
N ALA A 98 11.08 -38.68 10.95
CA ALA A 98 10.25 -39.75 11.52
C ALA A 98 9.25 -40.37 10.52
N ALA A 99 8.60 -39.56 9.66
CA ALA A 99 7.49 -40.05 8.83
C ALA A 99 7.68 -39.84 7.31
N ARG A 100 8.62 -38.97 6.89
CA ARG A 100 8.77 -38.48 5.49
C ARG A 100 7.46 -37.96 4.87
N LYS A 101 6.44 -37.72 5.70
CA LYS A 101 5.11 -37.28 5.33
C LYS A 101 4.66 -36.24 6.34
N ASP A 102 4.10 -35.16 5.83
CA ASP A 102 3.42 -34.15 6.66
C ASP A 102 2.15 -34.75 7.30
N PRO A 103 1.50 -34.08 8.28
CA PRO A 103 0.18 -34.47 8.79
C PRO A 103 -0.86 -34.71 7.69
N ASP A 104 -0.71 -34.00 6.56
CA ASP A 104 -1.57 -34.11 5.37
C ASP A 104 -1.20 -35.29 4.45
N GLY A 105 -0.18 -36.09 4.80
CA GLY A 105 0.23 -37.30 4.08
C GLY A 105 1.22 -37.09 2.92
N MET A 106 1.64 -35.85 2.68
CA MET A 106 2.45 -35.43 1.53
C MET A 106 3.95 -35.64 1.73
N PRO A 107 4.70 -36.10 0.70
CA PRO A 107 6.12 -36.39 0.84
C PRO A 107 6.95 -35.13 1.06
N VAL A 108 7.60 -35.05 2.22
CA VAL A 108 8.54 -33.97 2.55
C VAL A 108 9.96 -34.42 2.21
N ARG A 109 10.73 -33.54 1.56
CA ARG A 109 12.13 -33.77 1.18
C ARG A 109 13.01 -32.72 1.86
N ALA A 110 14.00 -33.17 2.62
CA ALA A 110 15.00 -32.30 3.21
C ALA A 110 16.38 -32.51 2.59
N PHE A 111 17.13 -31.43 2.52
CA PHE A 111 18.47 -31.35 1.95
C PHE A 111 19.41 -30.70 2.95
N VAL A 112 20.63 -31.23 3.05
CA VAL A 112 21.69 -30.66 3.88
C VAL A 112 22.86 -30.24 3.02
N ALA A 113 23.49 -29.14 3.43
CA ALA A 113 24.78 -28.70 2.92
C ALA A 113 25.86 -29.05 3.96
N GLU A 114 26.91 -29.71 3.51
CA GLU A 114 27.99 -30.24 4.34
C GLU A 114 29.35 -29.72 3.87
N VAL A 115 30.20 -29.33 4.82
CA VAL A 115 31.59 -28.91 4.60
C VAL A 115 32.46 -29.58 5.66
N LEU A 116 33.45 -30.37 5.24
CA LEU A 116 34.35 -31.12 6.15
C LEU A 116 33.58 -31.92 7.23
N ASP A 117 32.56 -32.67 6.81
CA ASP A 117 31.67 -33.47 7.68
C ASP A 117 30.81 -32.66 8.69
N GLN A 118 30.80 -31.33 8.58
CA GLN A 118 29.93 -30.46 9.37
C GLN A 118 28.73 -29.97 8.54
N ILE A 119 27.53 -30.06 9.12
CA ILE A 119 26.31 -29.50 8.53
C ILE A 119 26.34 -27.97 8.65
N VAL A 120 26.30 -27.29 7.51
CA VAL A 120 26.39 -25.82 7.42
C VAL A 120 25.11 -25.19 6.85
N GLY A 121 24.19 -25.99 6.32
CA GLY A 121 22.91 -25.54 5.79
C GLY A 121 21.88 -26.64 5.72
N VAL A 122 20.60 -26.26 5.78
CA VAL A 122 19.45 -27.17 5.80
C VAL A 122 18.33 -26.54 5.00
N SER A 123 17.63 -27.32 4.18
CA SER A 123 16.42 -26.89 3.49
C SER A 123 15.37 -27.98 3.50
N VAL A 124 14.12 -27.59 3.73
CA VAL A 124 12.94 -28.47 3.73
C VAL A 124 12.00 -28.03 2.62
N MET A 125 11.60 -28.97 1.79
CA MET A 125 10.75 -28.75 0.62
C MET A 125 9.64 -29.81 0.56
N ARG A 126 8.45 -29.42 0.11
CA ARG A 126 7.33 -30.30 -0.23
C ARG A 126 6.92 -30.12 -1.69
N ASP A 127 6.08 -31.00 -2.19
CA ASP A 127 5.46 -30.85 -3.50
C ASP A 127 4.35 -29.79 -3.39
N GLU A 128 4.27 -28.85 -4.34
CA GLU A 128 3.24 -27.79 -4.30
C GLU A 128 1.92 -28.33 -4.82
N MET A 129 0.85 -28.14 -4.05
CA MET A 129 -0.48 -28.70 -4.33
C MET A 129 -1.47 -27.65 -4.80
N ASP A 130 -1.27 -26.40 -4.40
CA ASP A 130 -2.18 -25.30 -4.71
C ASP A 130 -1.73 -24.56 -5.98
N ILE A 131 -1.35 -25.31 -7.02
CA ILE A 131 -0.80 -24.74 -8.27
C ILE A 131 -1.86 -23.90 -8.99
N GLU A 132 -3.09 -24.40 -9.09
CA GLU A 132 -4.21 -23.69 -9.72
C GLU A 132 -4.53 -22.38 -8.96
N TYR A 133 -4.50 -22.43 -7.62
CA TYR A 133 -4.67 -21.25 -6.78
C TYR A 133 -3.55 -20.24 -7.05
N ILE A 134 -2.31 -20.69 -7.00
CA ILE A 134 -1.12 -19.89 -7.22
C ILE A 134 -1.15 -19.22 -8.62
N GLN A 135 -1.56 -19.95 -9.66
CA GLN A 135 -1.70 -19.44 -11.02
C GLN A 135 -2.79 -18.36 -11.13
N ALA A 136 -3.94 -18.57 -10.48
CA ALA A 136 -5.06 -17.62 -10.50
C ALA A 136 -4.80 -16.36 -9.65
N HIS A 137 -3.99 -16.48 -8.59
CA HIS A 137 -3.76 -15.40 -7.62
C HIS A 137 -2.46 -14.62 -7.83
N TYR A 138 -1.48 -15.16 -8.56
CA TYR A 138 -0.18 -14.52 -8.73
C TYR A 138 0.27 -14.51 -10.20
N ASN A 139 0.97 -13.45 -10.59
CA ASN A 139 1.46 -13.29 -11.96
C ASN A 139 2.76 -14.08 -12.20
N ILE A 140 2.66 -15.41 -12.19
CA ILE A 140 3.80 -16.33 -12.34
C ILE A 140 4.21 -16.52 -13.79
N GLU A 141 3.32 -16.19 -14.72
CA GLU A 141 3.55 -16.22 -16.17
C GLU A 141 4.72 -15.30 -16.58
N ASP A 142 5.02 -14.27 -15.77
CA ASP A 142 6.21 -13.43 -15.93
C ASP A 142 7.53 -14.22 -15.77
N PHE A 143 7.52 -15.36 -15.08
CA PHE A 143 8.71 -16.13 -14.70
C PHE A 143 8.79 -17.51 -15.34
N ILE A 144 7.66 -18.19 -15.56
CA ILE A 144 7.59 -19.53 -16.14
C ILE A 144 6.44 -19.64 -17.15
N ASN A 145 6.59 -20.54 -18.11
CA ASN A 145 5.48 -20.95 -18.96
C ASN A 145 4.89 -22.26 -18.39
N PHE A 146 3.72 -22.18 -17.79
CA PHE A 146 3.06 -23.32 -17.12
C PHE A 146 2.89 -24.54 -18.03
N ASN A 147 2.66 -24.34 -19.33
CA ASN A 147 2.47 -25.43 -20.29
C ASN A 147 3.72 -26.32 -20.46
N HIS A 148 4.88 -25.86 -20.01
CA HIS A 148 6.14 -26.60 -20.09
C HIS A 148 6.52 -27.29 -18.78
N HIS A 149 5.68 -27.24 -17.75
CA HIS A 149 5.95 -27.81 -16.43
C HIS A 149 4.87 -28.80 -16.01
N GLN A 150 5.28 -29.92 -15.42
CA GLN A 150 4.35 -30.89 -14.82
C GLN A 150 4.07 -30.52 -13.37
N GLN A 151 2.91 -30.94 -12.82
CA GLN A 151 2.54 -30.67 -11.42
C GLN A 151 3.64 -31.11 -10.43
N GLU A 152 4.26 -32.27 -10.66
CA GLU A 152 5.35 -32.78 -9.82
C GLU A 152 6.66 -31.96 -9.89
N GLU A 153 6.82 -31.07 -10.87
CA GLU A 153 8.02 -30.23 -10.98
C GLU A 153 7.94 -28.97 -10.11
N HIS A 154 6.77 -28.65 -9.57
CA HIS A 154 6.56 -27.53 -8.66
C HIS A 154 6.88 -27.96 -7.23
N GLY A 155 7.74 -27.19 -6.57
CA GLY A 155 8.12 -27.41 -5.18
C GLY A 155 7.77 -26.21 -4.32
N HIS A 156 7.38 -26.49 -3.09
CA HIS A 156 7.11 -25.52 -2.04
C HIS A 156 8.26 -25.57 -1.03
N LEU A 157 8.90 -24.42 -0.80
CA LEU A 157 10.03 -24.29 0.10
C LEU A 157 9.54 -23.93 1.51
N CYS A 158 9.54 -24.86 2.45
CA CYS A 158 9.10 -24.59 3.82
C CYS A 158 10.17 -23.83 4.60
N HIS A 159 11.41 -24.32 4.55
CA HIS A 159 12.55 -23.77 5.29
C HIS A 159 13.81 -23.79 4.44
N PHE A 160 14.66 -22.77 4.61
CA PHE A 160 16.05 -22.83 4.15
C PHE A 160 16.94 -21.95 5.01
N ILE A 161 18.01 -22.56 5.49
CA ILE A 161 18.96 -22.02 6.43
C ILE A 161 20.34 -22.28 5.86
N LEU A 162 21.19 -21.27 5.92
CA LEU A 162 22.58 -21.42 5.54
C LEU A 162 23.42 -20.56 6.47
N ASN A 163 24.49 -21.14 7.00
CA ASN A 163 25.46 -20.41 7.80
C ASN A 163 25.98 -19.21 6.98
N PRO A 164 25.93 -17.97 7.51
CA PRO A 164 26.35 -16.76 6.80
C PRO A 164 27.73 -16.85 6.17
N VAL A 165 28.67 -17.59 6.78
CA VAL A 165 30.02 -17.83 6.23
C VAL A 165 29.99 -18.37 4.80
N PHE A 166 29.00 -19.22 4.49
CA PHE A 166 28.82 -19.86 3.18
C PHE A 166 27.73 -19.20 2.34
N HIS A 167 27.31 -17.97 2.67
CA HIS A 167 26.20 -17.28 1.97
C HIS A 167 26.40 -17.19 0.44
N HIS A 168 27.64 -17.05 -0.04
CA HIS A 168 27.91 -17.01 -1.48
C HIS A 168 27.60 -18.34 -2.21
N TYR A 169 27.50 -19.46 -1.48
CA TYR A 169 27.02 -20.73 -2.02
C TYR A 169 25.49 -20.84 -2.07
N THR A 170 24.72 -19.83 -1.63
CA THR A 170 23.24 -19.89 -1.62
C THR A 170 22.65 -20.25 -2.98
N LYS A 171 23.13 -19.63 -4.07
CA LYS A 171 22.71 -19.96 -5.44
C LYS A 171 23.02 -21.41 -5.81
N HIS A 172 24.19 -21.90 -5.41
CA HIS A 172 24.58 -23.29 -5.66
C HIS A 172 23.70 -24.26 -4.86
N PHE A 173 23.40 -23.93 -3.60
CA PHE A 173 22.53 -24.74 -2.76
C PHE A 173 21.10 -24.82 -3.34
N LEU A 174 20.51 -23.68 -3.75
CA LEU A 174 19.21 -23.64 -4.42
C LEU A 174 19.20 -24.45 -5.74
N LYS A 175 20.28 -24.36 -6.52
CA LYS A 175 20.45 -25.17 -7.75
C LYS A 175 20.46 -26.66 -7.46
N GLU A 176 21.20 -27.09 -6.43
CA GLU A 176 21.28 -28.50 -6.05
C GLU A 176 19.97 -29.01 -5.44
N ILE A 177 19.22 -28.17 -4.71
CA ILE A 177 17.86 -28.48 -4.24
C ILE A 177 16.93 -28.76 -5.43
N LEU A 178 16.91 -27.88 -6.44
CA LEU A 178 16.14 -28.09 -7.68
C LEU A 178 16.55 -29.40 -8.39
N ARG A 179 17.86 -29.68 -8.47
CA ARG A 179 18.39 -30.87 -9.14
C ARG A 179 18.06 -32.17 -8.40
N LEU A 180 18.35 -32.25 -7.10
CA LEU A 180 18.14 -33.43 -6.26
C LEU A 180 16.65 -33.66 -5.93
N GLY A 181 15.88 -32.58 -5.91
CA GLY A 181 14.43 -32.59 -5.75
C GLY A 181 13.66 -32.91 -7.02
N HIS A 182 14.32 -32.95 -8.19
CA HIS A 182 13.69 -33.06 -9.52
C HIS A 182 12.62 -31.99 -9.75
N LYS A 183 12.89 -30.76 -9.31
CA LYS A 183 11.99 -29.61 -9.45
C LYS A 183 12.47 -28.64 -10.53
N SER A 184 11.52 -27.94 -11.14
CA SER A 184 11.75 -26.85 -12.10
C SER A 184 11.59 -25.48 -11.43
N SER A 185 10.63 -25.37 -10.51
CA SER A 185 10.19 -24.13 -9.87
C SER A 185 10.04 -24.32 -8.37
N LEU A 186 10.47 -23.33 -7.59
CA LEU A 186 10.34 -23.29 -6.15
C LEU A 186 9.56 -22.06 -5.72
N TYR A 187 8.49 -22.29 -4.98
CA TYR A 187 7.61 -21.29 -4.40
C TYR A 187 7.89 -21.16 -2.91
N TYR A 188 7.85 -19.93 -2.41
CA TYR A 188 7.96 -19.64 -0.99
C TYR A 188 6.92 -18.59 -0.58
N PRO A 189 5.82 -19.04 0.05
CA PRO A 189 4.86 -18.14 0.66
C PRO A 189 5.39 -17.59 1.98
N VAL A 190 5.26 -16.28 2.14
CA VAL A 190 5.55 -15.56 3.38
C VAL A 190 4.25 -15.00 3.91
N TYR A 191 3.80 -15.54 5.03
CA TYR A 191 2.59 -15.09 5.71
C TYR A 191 2.88 -13.85 6.56
N PRO A 192 1.92 -12.92 6.70
CA PRO A 192 2.08 -11.73 7.53
C PRO A 192 2.28 -12.11 9.00
N GLU A 193 3.41 -11.74 9.60
CA GLU A 193 3.63 -11.90 11.04
C GLU A 193 3.04 -10.70 11.80
N CYS A 194 2.19 -10.97 12.79
CA CYS A 194 1.67 -9.95 13.71
C CYS A 194 2.78 -9.60 14.73
N VAL A 195 3.75 -8.76 14.34
CA VAL A 195 4.87 -8.38 15.23
C VAL A 195 4.59 -7.06 15.95
N GLU A 196 4.28 -7.15 17.24
CA GLU A 196 4.29 -6.02 18.18
C GLU A 196 5.75 -5.62 18.51
N GLY A 197 6.22 -4.47 18.04
CA GLY A 197 7.57 -3.97 18.35
C GLY A 197 7.96 -2.64 17.69
N LYS A 198 8.80 -1.85 18.37
CA LYS A 198 9.26 -0.51 17.91
C LYS A 198 10.26 -0.54 16.75
N PHE A 199 10.86 -1.70 16.47
CA PHE A 199 11.75 -1.93 15.32
C PHE A 199 11.33 -3.20 14.63
N GLN A 200 10.88 -3.08 13.39
CA GLN A 200 10.54 -4.22 12.56
C GLN A 200 11.72 -4.49 11.63
N ARG A 201 12.32 -5.66 11.78
CA ARG A 201 13.38 -6.12 10.87
C ARG A 201 12.76 -7.06 9.83
N PRO A 202 13.24 -7.02 8.58
CA PRO A 202 12.89 -8.02 7.56
C PRO A 202 13.29 -9.47 7.89
N CYS A 203 13.97 -9.70 9.01
CA CYS A 203 14.75 -10.89 9.29
C CYS A 203 14.03 -11.95 10.15
N ALA A 204 12.71 -11.88 10.26
CA ALA A 204 11.95 -12.77 11.15
C ALA A 204 11.74 -14.19 10.58
N HIS A 205 12.01 -14.40 9.30
CA HIS A 205 11.82 -15.69 8.66
C HIS A 205 13.10 -16.55 8.71
N SER A 206 12.91 -17.87 8.84
CA SER A 206 13.96 -18.90 8.74
C SER A 206 14.82 -18.80 7.47
N LEU A 207 14.30 -18.08 6.47
CA LEU A 207 14.71 -17.95 5.08
C LEU A 207 15.40 -16.64 4.68
N THR A 208 15.75 -15.79 5.65
CA THR A 208 16.40 -14.47 5.39
C THR A 208 17.60 -14.59 4.44
N SER A 209 18.33 -15.72 4.46
CA SER A 209 19.47 -15.99 3.57
C SER A 209 19.08 -16.28 2.10
N ALA A 210 17.94 -16.93 1.83
CA ALA A 210 17.51 -17.30 0.47
C ALA A 210 16.60 -16.28 -0.20
N LEU A 211 15.80 -15.53 0.57
CA LEU A 211 14.94 -14.45 0.03
C LEU A 211 15.72 -13.48 -0.85
N HIS A 212 17.01 -13.29 -0.56
CA HIS A 212 17.89 -12.46 -1.38
C HIS A 212 17.97 -12.92 -2.85
N TYR A 213 17.78 -14.21 -3.15
CA TYR A 213 17.93 -14.79 -4.48
C TYR A 213 16.60 -15.24 -5.11
N MET A 214 15.47 -14.97 -4.45
CA MET A 214 14.14 -15.22 -4.99
C MET A 214 13.55 -13.93 -5.59
N ALA A 215 12.65 -14.06 -6.55
CA ALA A 215 11.90 -12.95 -7.10
C ALA A 215 10.53 -12.85 -6.41
N PRO A 216 10.15 -11.70 -5.85
CA PRO A 216 8.79 -11.51 -5.38
C PRO A 216 7.83 -11.50 -6.57
N VAL A 217 6.71 -12.21 -6.45
CA VAL A 217 5.69 -12.36 -7.50
C VAL A 217 4.53 -11.43 -7.19
N ARG A 218 4.11 -10.62 -8.16
CA ARG A 218 2.98 -9.70 -7.97
C ARG A 218 1.67 -10.48 -7.83
N PRO A 219 0.81 -10.12 -6.87
CA PRO A 219 -0.55 -10.66 -6.83
C PRO A 219 -1.36 -10.16 -8.02
N ARG A 220 -2.32 -10.98 -8.46
CA ARG A 220 -3.32 -10.67 -9.47
C ARG A 220 -4.55 -10.10 -8.80
N ARG A 221 -5.21 -9.15 -9.48
CA ARG A 221 -6.51 -8.66 -9.04
C ARG A 221 -7.53 -9.79 -9.13
N GLN A 222 -8.14 -10.14 -8.01
CA GLN A 222 -9.20 -11.14 -7.95
C GLN A 222 -10.57 -10.55 -8.28
N ILE A 223 -11.37 -11.34 -8.99
CA ILE A 223 -12.79 -11.05 -9.27
C ILE A 223 -13.60 -11.59 -8.09
N VAL A 224 -14.54 -10.77 -7.58
CA VAL A 224 -15.53 -11.27 -6.63
C VAL A 224 -16.67 -11.89 -7.44
N TYR A 225 -16.74 -13.22 -7.46
CA TYR A 225 -17.73 -13.97 -8.25
C TYR A 225 -19.05 -14.16 -7.49
N PRO A 226 -20.21 -13.90 -8.13
CA PRO A 226 -21.50 -14.32 -7.60
C PRO A 226 -21.70 -15.82 -7.87
N LEU A 227 -21.11 -16.68 -7.02
CA LEU A 227 -21.04 -18.14 -7.22
C LEU A 227 -22.42 -18.78 -7.42
N GLU A 228 -23.44 -18.35 -6.67
CA GLU A 228 -24.81 -18.87 -6.77
C GLU A 228 -25.47 -18.57 -8.12
N GLU A 229 -25.26 -17.38 -8.66
CA GLU A 229 -25.87 -16.92 -9.91
C GLU A 229 -25.16 -17.49 -11.15
N LEU A 230 -23.85 -17.78 -11.04
CA LEU A 230 -23.05 -18.30 -12.14
C LEU A 230 -23.24 -19.81 -12.38
N GLY A 231 -23.59 -20.58 -11.34
CA GLY A 231 -23.83 -22.02 -11.43
C GLY A 231 -22.66 -22.76 -12.09
N VAL A 232 -22.90 -23.39 -13.24
CA VAL A 232 -21.88 -24.15 -14.01
C VAL A 232 -20.74 -23.26 -14.54
N ASN A 233 -20.98 -21.94 -14.68
CA ASN A 233 -19.97 -20.99 -15.15
C ASN A 233 -19.10 -20.43 -14.00
N ALA A 234 -19.33 -20.85 -12.75
CA ALA A 234 -18.52 -20.42 -11.63
C ALA A 234 -17.09 -21.00 -11.73
N PRO A 235 -16.07 -20.28 -11.22
CA PRO A 235 -14.72 -20.82 -11.16
C PRO A 235 -14.67 -22.07 -10.26
N LEU A 236 -13.67 -22.92 -10.49
CA LEU A 236 -13.42 -24.10 -9.65
C LEU A 236 -13.27 -23.69 -8.18
N GLU A 237 -13.82 -24.49 -7.27
CA GLU A 237 -13.72 -24.25 -5.82
C GLU A 237 -12.27 -24.08 -5.34
N GLN A 238 -11.31 -24.78 -5.94
CA GLN A 238 -9.89 -24.63 -5.62
C GLN A 238 -9.34 -23.22 -5.87
N VAL A 239 -9.92 -22.50 -6.83
CA VAL A 239 -9.57 -21.11 -7.17
C VAL A 239 -10.35 -20.11 -6.33
N SER A 240 -11.56 -20.45 -5.87
CA SER A 240 -12.38 -19.56 -5.02
C SER A 240 -12.25 -19.83 -3.52
N LYS A 241 -11.31 -20.68 -3.10
CA LYS A 241 -11.06 -20.98 -1.68
C LYS A 241 -10.54 -19.74 -0.95
N ASP A 242 -11.23 -19.37 0.12
CA ASP A 242 -10.76 -18.42 1.12
C ASP A 242 -9.56 -19.03 1.88
N GLN A 243 -8.35 -18.78 1.38
CA GLN A 243 -7.10 -19.11 2.04
C GLN A 243 -6.53 -17.88 2.78
N LEU A 244 -5.63 -18.11 3.73
CA LEU A 244 -4.87 -17.03 4.36
C LEU A 244 -4.01 -16.32 3.31
N ASN A 245 -4.14 -15.00 3.20
CA ASN A 245 -3.34 -14.19 2.29
C ASN A 245 -1.85 -14.23 2.67
N TYR A 246 -0.99 -14.45 1.68
CA TYR A 246 0.46 -14.49 1.83
C TYR A 246 1.15 -13.74 0.67
N SER A 247 2.41 -13.36 0.84
CA SER A 247 3.23 -12.91 -0.29
C SER A 247 3.97 -14.08 -0.91
N LEU A 248 4.08 -14.13 -2.23
CA LEU A 248 4.71 -15.23 -2.93
C LEU A 248 6.08 -14.84 -3.46
N ASN A 249 7.10 -15.63 -3.11
CA ASN A 249 8.43 -15.53 -3.69
C ASN A 249 8.70 -16.76 -4.56
N HIS A 250 9.36 -16.55 -5.70
CA HIS A 250 9.60 -17.60 -6.67
C HIS A 250 11.06 -17.64 -7.13
N THR A 251 11.60 -18.84 -7.32
CA THR A 251 12.88 -19.04 -8.00
C THR A 251 12.82 -20.27 -8.90
N ASN A 252 13.59 -20.25 -9.98
CA ASN A 252 13.70 -21.35 -10.94
C ASN A 252 15.14 -21.46 -11.46
N ARG A 253 15.40 -22.46 -12.31
CA ARG A 253 16.75 -22.68 -12.87
C ARG A 253 17.31 -21.45 -13.61
N LYS A 254 16.45 -20.66 -14.28
CA LYS A 254 16.85 -19.42 -14.97
C LYS A 254 17.23 -18.34 -13.96
N LEU A 255 16.39 -18.06 -12.98
CA LEU A 255 16.58 -17.02 -11.97
C LEU A 255 17.79 -17.28 -11.06
N VAL A 256 18.10 -18.55 -10.78
CA VAL A 256 19.31 -18.91 -10.02
C VAL A 256 20.59 -18.56 -10.80
N LEU A 257 20.57 -18.73 -12.13
CA LEU A 257 21.70 -18.42 -13.00
C LEU A 257 21.80 -16.92 -13.34
N GLU A 258 20.65 -16.25 -13.44
CA GLU A 258 20.59 -14.81 -13.69
C GLU A 258 21.02 -14.01 -12.44
N SER A 259 21.72 -12.90 -12.64
CA SER A 259 22.07 -11.97 -11.56
C SER A 259 21.28 -10.69 -11.71
N LYS A 260 20.41 -10.38 -10.74
CA LYS A 260 19.80 -9.06 -10.62
C LYS A 260 20.87 -8.02 -10.32
N VAL A 261 20.68 -6.81 -10.82
CA VAL A 261 21.57 -5.68 -10.51
C VAL A 261 21.21 -5.16 -9.12
N CYS A 262 22.12 -5.34 -8.16
CA CYS A 262 21.98 -4.82 -6.82
C CYS A 262 22.31 -3.32 -6.76
N ILE A 263 21.39 -2.54 -6.22
CA ILE A 263 21.51 -1.09 -6.00
C ILE A 263 21.66 -0.85 -4.49
N ASN A 264 22.85 -0.37 -4.11
CA ASN A 264 23.18 -0.04 -2.73
C ASN A 264 22.81 1.39 -2.32
N THR A 265 22.27 2.18 -3.24
CA THR A 265 21.87 3.57 -2.98
C THR A 265 20.77 3.63 -1.92
N ARG A 266 20.91 4.54 -0.96
CA ARG A 266 19.96 4.72 0.14
C ARG A 266 18.77 5.56 -0.32
N ILE A 267 17.61 4.93 -0.47
CA ILE A 267 16.36 5.59 -0.81
C ILE A 267 15.51 5.64 0.44
N VAL A 268 15.25 6.86 0.93
CA VAL A 268 14.44 7.10 2.12
C VAL A 268 13.10 7.69 1.70
N VAL A 269 12.03 7.00 2.04
CA VAL A 269 10.64 7.43 1.80
C VAL A 269 10.06 7.93 3.12
N VAL A 270 9.49 9.13 3.12
CA VAL A 270 8.84 9.72 4.31
C VAL A 270 7.33 9.77 4.07
N GLY A 271 6.59 9.03 4.90
CA GLY A 271 5.14 8.89 4.85
C GLY A 271 4.70 7.57 4.20
N ALA A 272 3.93 6.78 4.93
CA ALA A 272 3.30 5.55 4.46
C ALA A 272 1.92 5.81 3.82
N SER A 273 1.81 6.84 2.98
CA SER A 273 0.59 7.12 2.23
C SER A 273 0.45 6.16 1.04
N ASP A 274 -0.74 6.08 0.43
CA ASP A 274 -0.99 5.32 -0.80
C ASP A 274 0.08 5.57 -1.89
N VAL A 275 0.54 6.82 -2.03
CA VAL A 275 1.60 7.17 -2.99
C VAL A 275 2.95 6.56 -2.59
N GLY A 276 3.31 6.62 -1.30
CA GLY A 276 4.55 6.07 -0.77
C GLY A 276 4.58 4.54 -0.82
N ILE A 277 3.46 3.89 -0.51
CA ILE A 277 3.30 2.43 -0.63
C ILE A 277 3.39 1.99 -2.09
N SER A 278 2.67 2.66 -3.01
CA SER A 278 2.74 2.33 -4.43
C SER A 278 4.13 2.56 -5.03
N PHE A 279 4.85 3.57 -4.55
CA PHE A 279 6.25 3.79 -4.90
C PHE A 279 7.14 2.60 -4.47
N LEU A 280 7.01 2.16 -3.21
CA LEU A 280 7.77 1.02 -2.68
C LEU A 280 7.41 -0.30 -3.37
N GLU A 281 6.12 -0.55 -3.58
CA GLU A 281 5.58 -1.68 -4.35
C GLU A 281 6.27 -1.79 -5.71
N THR A 282 6.28 -0.67 -6.47
CA THR A 282 6.82 -0.64 -7.82
C THR A 282 8.33 -0.94 -7.86
N LEU A 283 9.10 -0.45 -6.87
CA LEU A 283 10.53 -0.74 -6.77
C LEU A 283 10.84 -2.20 -6.41
N ILE A 284 10.08 -2.78 -5.50
CA ILE A 284 10.31 -4.16 -5.01
C ILE A 284 10.01 -5.18 -6.11
N PHE A 285 8.88 -4.99 -6.80
CA PHE A 285 8.48 -5.88 -7.88
C PHE A 285 9.09 -5.48 -9.24
N TRP A 286 10.20 -4.74 -9.27
CA TRP A 286 10.93 -4.49 -10.53
C TRP A 286 11.78 -5.73 -10.85
N PRO A 287 11.61 -6.40 -12.02
CA PRO A 287 12.23 -7.71 -12.24
C PRO A 287 13.77 -7.70 -12.24
N ARG A 288 14.39 -6.65 -12.77
CA ARG A 288 15.84 -6.59 -13.07
C ARG A 288 16.69 -5.98 -11.96
N LEU A 289 16.09 -5.12 -11.14
CA LEU A 289 16.79 -4.34 -10.12
C LEU A 289 16.46 -4.89 -8.75
N LYS A 290 17.40 -4.70 -7.84
CA LYS A 290 17.22 -5.03 -6.45
C LYS A 290 17.74 -3.90 -5.58
N PHE A 291 16.91 -3.38 -4.69
CA PHE A 291 17.30 -2.31 -3.79
C PHE A 291 17.66 -2.87 -2.42
N ASN A 292 18.90 -2.64 -2.01
CA ASN A 292 19.44 -3.14 -0.74
C ASN A 292 19.14 -2.22 0.45
N ASN A 293 18.82 -0.95 0.18
CA ASN A 293 18.64 0.11 1.18
C ASN A 293 17.37 0.94 0.93
N LEU A 294 16.21 0.29 1.03
CA LEU A 294 14.93 0.98 1.10
C LEU A 294 14.56 1.22 2.56
N THR A 295 14.31 2.48 2.91
CA THR A 295 13.88 2.85 4.27
C THR A 295 12.59 3.67 4.22
N LEU A 296 11.59 3.27 4.99
CA LEU A 296 10.35 4.00 5.19
C LEU A 296 10.34 4.65 6.57
N ILE A 297 10.13 5.96 6.62
CA ILE A 297 9.88 6.73 7.84
C ILE A 297 8.38 6.99 7.90
N SER A 298 7.72 6.50 8.94
CA SER A 298 6.27 6.64 9.13
C SER A 298 5.94 6.75 10.61
N ILE A 299 4.89 7.48 10.97
CA ILE A 299 4.50 7.72 12.37
C ILE A 299 4.19 6.39 13.08
N HIS A 300 3.41 5.52 12.43
CA HIS A 300 3.01 4.20 12.96
C HIS A 300 3.67 3.01 12.24
N GLY A 301 4.58 3.28 11.30
CA GLY A 301 5.25 2.26 10.49
C GLY A 301 4.47 1.87 9.24
N LEU A 302 4.60 0.61 8.79
CA LEU A 302 3.85 0.08 7.66
C LEU A 302 2.37 -0.17 8.02
N PRO A 303 1.42 0.09 7.10
CA PRO A 303 0.02 -0.29 7.26
C PRO A 303 -0.20 -1.81 7.17
N GLY A 304 -1.39 -2.30 7.53
CA GLY A 304 -1.81 -3.69 7.34
C GLY A 304 -1.35 -4.70 8.40
N LYS A 305 -0.87 -4.25 9.58
CA LYS A 305 -0.31 -5.14 10.62
C LYS A 305 -1.35 -5.85 11.48
N ASP A 306 -2.49 -5.21 11.72
CA ASP A 306 -3.52 -5.73 12.62
C ASP A 306 -4.82 -5.95 11.83
N PRO A 307 -5.23 -7.22 11.61
CA PRO A 307 -6.51 -7.54 11.00
C PRO A 307 -7.70 -6.98 11.77
N GLN A 308 -7.61 -6.77 13.09
CA GLN A 308 -8.69 -6.16 13.88
C GLN A 308 -8.83 -4.66 13.61
N SER A 309 -7.74 -3.97 13.26
CA SER A 309 -7.79 -2.56 12.84
C SER A 309 -8.69 -2.34 11.62
N SER A 310 -8.91 -3.36 10.79
CA SER A 310 -9.80 -3.30 9.62
C SER A 310 -11.26 -2.95 10.01
N LYS A 311 -11.74 -3.47 11.15
CA LYS A 311 -13.08 -3.17 11.68
C LYS A 311 -13.22 -1.69 12.05
N HIS A 312 -12.12 -1.08 12.50
CA HIS A 312 -12.07 0.32 12.91
C HIS A 312 -11.71 1.27 11.77
N ARG A 313 -11.32 0.80 10.56
CA ARG A 313 -11.13 1.68 9.39
C ARG A 313 -12.39 2.37 8.91
N ARG A 314 -13.57 1.96 9.40
CA ARG A 314 -14.88 2.52 9.08
C ARG A 314 -15.03 4.02 9.40
N PHE A 315 -14.15 4.61 10.22
CA PHE A 315 -14.21 6.05 10.50
C PHE A 315 -13.88 6.93 9.28
N LEU A 316 -13.08 6.43 8.32
CA LEU A 316 -12.60 7.21 7.17
C LEU A 316 -13.09 6.61 5.86
N ILE A 317 -13.28 7.46 4.84
CA ILE A 317 -13.54 7.01 3.48
C ILE A 317 -12.32 6.29 2.90
N ASN A 318 -12.55 5.16 2.24
CA ASN A 318 -11.51 4.34 1.63
C ASN A 318 -11.24 4.79 0.19
N SER A 319 -9.96 4.96 -0.16
CA SER A 319 -9.49 5.26 -1.52
C SER A 319 -9.46 4.03 -2.43
N HIS A 320 -9.62 2.83 -1.87
CA HIS A 320 -9.46 1.54 -2.54
C HIS A 320 -8.16 1.38 -3.34
N CYS A 321 -7.11 2.13 -2.98
CA CYS A 321 -5.78 1.97 -3.59
C CYS A 321 -5.09 0.70 -3.09
N PHE A 322 -5.22 0.42 -1.79
CA PHE A 322 -4.70 -0.76 -1.10
C PHE A 322 -5.69 -1.24 -0.04
N ASN A 323 -5.94 -2.53 0.04
CA ASN A 323 -6.69 -3.19 1.11
C ASN A 323 -5.73 -4.00 2.02
N ASP A 324 -6.28 -4.66 3.06
CA ASP A 324 -5.47 -5.49 3.97
C ASP A 324 -4.87 -6.72 3.29
N GLU A 325 -5.54 -7.23 2.27
CA GLU A 325 -5.08 -8.35 1.46
C GLU A 325 -3.86 -7.96 0.63
N ASP A 326 -3.88 -6.78 0.01
CA ASP A 326 -2.77 -6.20 -0.76
C ASP A 326 -1.53 -6.06 0.15
N TYR A 327 -1.70 -5.55 1.38
CA TYR A 327 -0.58 -5.42 2.32
C TYR A 327 0.01 -6.78 2.70
N ALA A 328 -0.84 -7.79 2.92
CA ALA A 328 -0.43 -9.15 3.21
C ALA A 328 0.31 -9.79 2.02
N GLN A 329 -0.21 -9.62 0.81
CA GLN A 329 0.32 -10.20 -0.43
C GLN A 329 1.60 -9.52 -0.92
N MET A 330 1.84 -8.27 -0.54
CA MET A 330 3.08 -7.57 -0.89
C MET A 330 4.23 -7.84 0.09
N SER A 331 3.92 -8.10 1.37
CA SER A 331 4.90 -8.26 2.46
C SER A 331 6.05 -7.25 2.41
N LEU A 332 5.72 -5.95 2.43
CA LEU A 332 6.71 -4.87 2.36
C LEU A 332 7.75 -4.94 3.49
N CYS A 333 7.39 -5.49 4.65
CA CYS A 333 8.29 -5.67 5.79
C CYS A 333 9.49 -6.57 5.47
N SER A 334 9.37 -7.50 4.51
CA SER A 334 10.46 -8.38 4.07
C SER A 334 11.52 -7.66 3.24
N TRP A 335 11.22 -6.47 2.71
CA TRP A 335 12.09 -5.75 1.76
C TRP A 335 12.45 -4.33 2.21
N VAL A 336 11.66 -3.71 3.09
CA VAL A 336 11.79 -2.31 3.48
C VAL A 336 12.11 -2.20 4.97
N ASN A 337 13.15 -1.42 5.27
CA ASN A 337 13.46 -1.06 6.65
C ASN A 337 12.49 0.01 7.15
N VAL A 338 11.87 -0.20 8.32
CA VAL A 338 10.89 0.75 8.87
C VAL A 338 11.46 1.50 10.06
N VAL A 339 11.45 2.83 9.99
CA VAL A 339 11.77 3.73 11.10
C VAL A 339 10.48 4.38 11.58
N VAL A 340 9.97 3.89 12.70
CA VAL A 340 8.76 4.43 13.33
C VAL A 340 9.07 5.76 14.01
N GLY A 341 8.38 6.82 13.58
CA GLY A 341 8.49 8.17 14.13
C GLY A 341 8.15 9.26 13.11
N LYS A 342 7.98 10.49 13.62
CA LYS A 342 7.59 11.64 12.81
C LYS A 342 8.81 12.40 12.32
N MET A 343 8.80 12.81 11.06
CA MET A 343 9.85 13.69 10.52
C MET A 343 9.75 15.08 11.13
N THR A 344 10.86 15.59 11.65
CA THR A 344 10.94 16.89 12.34
C THR A 344 11.96 17.85 11.74
N GLY A 345 12.84 17.37 10.84
CA GLY A 345 13.81 18.21 10.14
C GLY A 345 14.47 17.50 8.98
N ILE A 346 14.94 18.25 8.00
CA ILE A 346 15.70 17.75 6.84
C ILE A 346 17.01 18.55 6.76
N ASN A 347 18.15 17.86 6.75
CA ASN A 347 19.45 18.48 6.46
C ASN A 347 19.88 18.08 5.04
N ARG A 348 19.86 19.04 4.12
CA ARG A 348 20.22 18.85 2.71
C ARG A 348 21.72 18.71 2.50
N THR A 349 22.52 19.57 3.14
CA THR A 349 23.97 19.60 2.98
C THR A 349 24.61 18.30 3.44
N ALA A 350 24.17 17.76 4.58
CA ALA A 350 24.66 16.50 5.14
C ALA A 350 23.82 15.27 4.74
N LYS A 351 22.77 15.47 3.92
CA LYS A 351 21.83 14.44 3.43
C LYS A 351 21.33 13.47 4.51
N TYR A 352 20.65 14.01 5.52
CA TYR A 352 19.92 13.19 6.50
C TYR A 352 18.60 13.81 6.93
N VAL A 353 17.66 12.97 7.36
CA VAL A 353 16.38 13.35 7.96
C VAL A 353 16.46 13.18 9.48
N VAL A 354 15.84 14.09 10.22
CA VAL A 354 15.68 14.00 11.69
C VAL A 354 14.29 13.49 12.01
N VAL A 355 14.23 12.35 12.69
CA VAL A 355 13.00 11.68 13.11
C VAL A 355 12.85 11.79 14.62
N SER A 356 11.68 12.23 15.08
CA SER A 356 11.32 12.42 16.49
C SER A 356 12.38 13.23 17.26
N LYS A 357 12.92 14.30 16.66
CA LYS A 357 13.92 15.23 17.21
C LYS A 357 15.31 14.67 17.58
N GLU A 358 15.49 13.35 17.54
CA GLU A 358 16.75 12.71 17.97
C GLU A 358 17.41 11.88 16.87
N LYS A 359 16.65 11.04 16.18
CA LYS A 359 17.18 10.02 15.28
C LYS A 359 17.54 10.63 13.94
N LYS A 360 18.78 10.42 13.48
CA LYS A 360 19.23 10.86 12.15
C LYS A 360 19.26 9.67 11.20
N VAL A 361 18.54 9.78 10.08
CA VAL A 361 18.46 8.77 9.02
C VAL A 361 19.09 9.35 7.75
N PRO A 362 20.25 8.87 7.31
CA PRO A 362 20.91 9.40 6.12
C PRO A 362 20.26 8.88 4.83
N TYR A 363 20.33 9.68 3.77
CA TYR A 363 19.77 9.34 2.46
C TYR A 363 20.73 9.71 1.33
N ASP A 364 20.59 9.02 0.20
CA ASP A 364 21.16 9.46 -1.08
C ASP A 364 20.07 10.11 -1.95
N TYR A 365 18.87 9.49 -1.94
CA TYR A 365 17.62 10.06 -2.45
C TYR A 365 16.56 10.08 -1.35
N LEU A 366 15.87 11.22 -1.22
CA LEU A 366 14.76 11.42 -0.30
C LEU A 366 13.45 11.58 -1.07
N VAL A 367 12.42 10.85 -0.67
CA VAL A 367 11.09 10.90 -1.28
C VAL A 367 10.08 11.31 -0.23
N LEU A 368 9.43 12.46 -0.41
CA LEU A 368 8.44 13.01 0.52
C LEU A 368 7.01 12.68 0.05
N CYS A 369 6.33 11.81 0.79
CA CYS A 369 4.99 11.30 0.53
C CYS A 369 4.08 11.43 1.77
N THR A 370 4.28 12.45 2.60
CA THR A 370 3.54 12.64 3.87
C THR A 370 2.06 13.01 3.70
N GLY A 371 1.64 13.39 2.49
CA GLY A 371 0.25 13.73 2.20
C GLY A 371 -0.26 14.96 2.96
N GLN A 372 -1.54 14.95 3.28
CA GLN A 372 -2.22 15.94 4.11
C GLN A 372 -2.95 15.23 5.23
N SER A 373 -3.06 15.88 6.39
CA SER A 373 -3.73 15.35 7.56
C SER A 373 -4.76 16.33 8.12
N TYR A 374 -5.79 15.80 8.77
CA TYR A 374 -6.65 16.54 9.67
C TYR A 374 -5.82 17.11 10.81
N GLN A 375 -6.03 18.40 11.08
CA GLN A 375 -5.33 19.13 12.12
C GLN A 375 -6.30 19.52 13.23
N ALA A 376 -5.78 19.62 14.45
CA ALA A 376 -6.53 20.15 15.57
C ALA A 376 -6.86 21.64 15.31
N LEU A 377 -8.15 21.97 15.33
CA LEU A 377 -8.63 23.33 15.15
C LEU A 377 -8.38 24.17 16.39
N SER A 378 -7.87 25.38 16.19
CA SER A 378 -8.01 26.41 17.20
C SER A 378 -9.41 27.01 17.12
N PRO A 379 -10.12 27.16 18.25
CA PRO A 379 -11.31 27.98 18.26
C PRO A 379 -10.99 29.39 17.78
N THR A 380 -11.94 30.04 17.08
CA THR A 380 -11.73 31.38 16.50
C THR A 380 -11.46 32.46 17.56
N GLY A 381 -11.75 32.17 18.83
CA GLY A 381 -11.54 33.09 19.95
C GLY A 381 -12.55 34.24 20.00
N ALA A 382 -13.61 34.18 19.19
CA ALA A 382 -14.63 35.23 19.10
C ALA A 382 -15.52 35.25 20.37
N GLY A 383 -15.00 35.85 21.44
CA GLY A 383 -15.80 36.43 22.52
C GLY A 383 -15.93 37.94 22.28
N THR A 384 -17.16 38.41 22.04
CA THR A 384 -17.66 39.81 22.18
C THR A 384 -16.87 40.99 21.56
N SER A 385 -15.75 40.80 20.89
CA SER A 385 -14.93 41.89 20.34
C SER A 385 -14.41 41.57 18.93
N GLY A 386 -15.26 41.82 17.94
CA GLY A 386 -14.96 42.43 16.63
C GLY A 386 -13.80 41.97 15.73
N ALA A 387 -12.98 40.98 16.06
CA ALA A 387 -11.85 40.54 15.24
C ALA A 387 -12.18 39.22 14.53
N THR A 388 -12.53 39.30 13.25
CA THR A 388 -12.60 38.15 12.32
C THR A 388 -11.18 37.63 12.06
N SER A 389 -10.70 36.77 12.95
CA SER A 389 -9.50 35.97 12.68
C SER A 389 -9.77 35.04 11.49
N LYS A 390 -8.84 34.97 10.52
CA LYS A 390 -8.99 34.14 9.31
C LYS A 390 -9.18 32.68 9.71
N TRP A 391 -10.38 32.15 9.52
CA TRP A 391 -10.71 30.75 9.74
C TRP A 391 -10.30 29.93 8.50
N PRO A 392 -9.73 28.72 8.65
CA PRO A 392 -9.43 28.01 9.90
C PRO A 392 -8.04 28.35 10.50
N GLN A 393 -7.94 28.37 11.83
CA GLN A 393 -6.67 28.50 12.57
C GLN A 393 -6.25 27.18 13.23
N ARG A 394 -4.94 26.96 13.39
CA ARG A 394 -4.35 25.75 13.97
C ARG A 394 -4.24 25.87 15.49
N PHE A 395 -4.57 24.80 16.22
CA PHE A 395 -4.34 24.76 17.66
C PHE A 395 -2.85 24.59 17.95
N MET A 396 -2.25 25.56 18.66
CA MET A 396 -0.80 25.59 18.93
C MET A 396 -0.43 24.98 20.29
N GLU A 397 -1.42 24.73 21.16
CA GLU A 397 -1.22 24.16 22.50
C GLU A 397 -1.33 22.63 22.49
N LYS A 398 -1.14 22.01 23.67
CA LYS A 398 -1.28 20.55 23.82
C LYS A 398 -2.73 20.15 23.54
N VAL A 399 -2.93 19.41 22.46
CA VAL A 399 -4.23 18.89 22.06
C VAL A 399 -4.79 17.98 23.17
N PRO A 400 -6.02 18.23 23.66
CA PRO A 400 -6.67 17.36 24.65
C PRO A 400 -6.78 15.92 24.14
N SER A 401 -6.65 14.93 25.02
CA SER A 401 -6.65 13.51 24.63
C SER A 401 -7.98 13.00 24.09
N ASN A 402 -9.09 13.70 24.37
CA ASN A 402 -10.41 13.41 23.82
C ASN A 402 -10.74 14.23 22.57
N HIS A 403 -9.74 14.89 21.97
CA HIS A 403 -9.83 15.48 20.64
C HIS A 403 -9.16 14.56 19.62
N PHE A 404 -9.97 13.99 18.73
CA PHE A 404 -9.53 13.03 17.74
C PHE A 404 -9.40 13.68 16.36
N THR A 405 -8.21 13.58 15.78
CA THR A 405 -7.92 13.89 14.37
C THR A 405 -7.46 12.61 13.70
N LEU A 406 -8.40 11.86 13.11
CA LEU A 406 -8.12 10.53 12.56
C LEU A 406 -7.51 10.66 11.17
N ASN A 407 -6.29 10.16 10.97
CA ASN A 407 -5.60 10.25 9.68
C ASN A 407 -5.27 8.91 9.05
N ASP A 408 -5.15 7.87 9.86
CA ASP A 408 -4.86 6.52 9.41
C ASP A 408 -5.57 5.46 10.26
N ALA A 409 -5.40 4.20 9.89
CA ALA A 409 -6.06 3.07 10.55
C ALA A 409 -5.67 2.92 12.03
N GLN A 410 -4.44 3.30 12.40
CA GLN A 410 -3.97 3.19 13.77
C GLN A 410 -4.61 4.26 14.64
N ASP A 411 -4.70 5.50 14.15
CA ASP A 411 -5.45 6.58 14.82
C ASP A 411 -6.91 6.16 15.06
N CYS A 412 -7.54 5.52 14.06
CA CYS A 412 -8.91 5.00 14.17
C CYS A 412 -9.04 3.91 15.24
N SER A 413 -8.11 2.96 15.29
CA SER A 413 -8.07 1.91 16.32
C SER A 413 -7.85 2.48 17.72
N GLU A 414 -6.95 3.46 17.87
CA GLU A 414 -6.68 4.13 19.15
C GLU A 414 -7.89 4.92 19.64
N ALA A 415 -8.59 5.62 18.74
CA ALA A 415 -9.83 6.31 19.06
C ALA A 415 -10.96 5.35 19.45
N ALA A 416 -11.13 4.24 18.70
CA ALA A 416 -12.13 3.23 19.02
C ALA A 416 -11.90 2.61 20.39
N ARG A 417 -10.64 2.25 20.70
CA ARG A 417 -10.25 1.72 22.01
C ARG A 417 -10.51 2.74 23.13
N TRP A 418 -10.14 4.01 22.92
CA TRP A 418 -10.40 5.06 23.90
C TRP A 418 -11.91 5.23 24.17
N LEU A 419 -12.75 5.19 23.13
CA LEU A 419 -14.21 5.27 23.27
C LEU A 419 -14.78 4.08 24.04
N GLN A 420 -14.28 2.87 23.80
CA GLN A 420 -14.71 1.67 24.52
C GLN A 420 -14.36 1.77 26.02
N GLU A 421 -13.16 2.25 26.35
CA GLU A 421 -12.70 2.40 27.73
C GLU A 421 -13.42 3.52 28.50
N ASN A 422 -13.75 4.65 27.84
CA ASN A 422 -14.18 5.88 28.54
C ASN A 422 -15.65 6.26 28.31
N LEU A 423 -16.26 5.86 27.18
CA LEU A 423 -17.52 6.42 26.70
C LEU A 423 -18.66 5.41 26.60
N VAL A 424 -18.35 4.12 26.42
CA VAL A 424 -19.36 3.05 26.42
C VAL A 424 -20.01 2.91 27.80
N SER A 425 -19.24 3.11 28.88
CA SER A 425 -19.76 3.04 30.26
C SER A 425 -20.30 4.37 30.81
N SER A 426 -20.15 5.50 30.09
CA SER A 426 -20.56 6.83 30.55
C SER A 426 -21.68 7.42 29.68
N LYS A 427 -22.46 8.37 30.23
CA LYS A 427 -23.53 9.08 29.50
C LYS A 427 -23.01 10.30 28.71
N GLY A 428 -21.74 10.29 28.31
CA GLY A 428 -21.10 11.40 27.60
C GLY A 428 -21.60 11.56 26.17
N ASN A 429 -21.67 12.82 25.70
CA ASN A 429 -22.01 13.17 24.31
C ASN A 429 -20.76 13.18 23.41
N VAL A 430 -20.93 12.96 22.12
CA VAL A 430 -19.85 12.99 21.11
C VAL A 430 -20.15 14.06 20.07
N ILE A 431 -19.18 14.90 19.75
CA ILE A 431 -19.29 15.87 18.66
C ILE A 431 -18.45 15.41 17.48
N VAL A 432 -19.04 15.37 16.29
CA VAL A 432 -18.34 15.16 15.02
C VAL A 432 -18.43 16.46 14.22
N TYR A 433 -17.28 17.10 13.97
CA TYR A 433 -17.21 18.42 13.35
C TYR A 433 -16.50 18.40 12.00
N GLY A 434 -17.15 18.85 10.93
CA GLY A 434 -16.49 18.99 9.63
C GLY A 434 -17.43 19.11 8.44
N ASN A 435 -16.88 19.05 7.22
CA ASN A 435 -17.67 19.09 5.98
C ASN A 435 -17.20 18.07 4.93
N THR A 436 -16.31 17.16 5.31
CA THR A 436 -15.87 16.07 4.43
C THR A 436 -16.80 14.87 4.57
N ILE A 437 -16.85 13.99 3.56
CA ILE A 437 -17.62 12.73 3.63
C ILE A 437 -17.25 11.86 4.85
N ASP A 438 -16.02 12.00 5.37
CA ASP A 438 -15.56 11.31 6.58
C ASP A 438 -16.42 11.58 7.82
N ILE A 439 -17.18 12.69 7.87
CA ILE A 439 -18.10 12.94 8.98
C ILE A 439 -19.21 11.90 9.05
N TYR A 440 -19.69 11.42 7.89
CA TYR A 440 -20.76 10.44 7.82
C TYR A 440 -20.26 9.04 8.15
N THR A 441 -19.09 8.67 7.63
CA THR A 441 -18.45 7.38 7.96
C THR A 441 -18.07 7.32 9.43
N ALA A 442 -17.61 8.43 10.01
CA ALA A 442 -17.33 8.51 11.45
C ALA A 442 -18.60 8.36 12.30
N VAL A 443 -19.72 8.99 11.93
CA VAL A 443 -21.00 8.81 12.65
C VAL A 443 -21.46 7.35 12.58
N GLU A 444 -21.44 6.72 11.41
CA GLU A 444 -21.79 5.31 11.27
C GLU A 444 -20.85 4.40 12.08
N ALA A 445 -19.55 4.69 12.10
CA ALA A 445 -18.59 3.96 12.94
C ALA A 445 -18.94 4.09 14.43
N LEU A 446 -19.28 5.29 14.92
CA LEU A 446 -19.71 5.51 16.30
C LEU A 446 -21.00 4.74 16.64
N LEU A 447 -21.99 4.74 15.75
CA LEU A 447 -23.22 3.96 15.90
C LEU A 447 -22.92 2.45 15.96
N SER A 448 -22.02 1.96 15.10
CA SER A 448 -21.61 0.55 15.07
C SER A 448 -20.82 0.11 16.31
N LEU A 449 -20.20 1.05 17.03
CA LEU A 449 -19.56 0.81 18.33
C LEU A 449 -20.56 0.78 19.49
N GLY A 450 -21.86 0.95 19.23
CA GLY A 450 -22.94 0.91 20.22
C GLY A 450 -23.20 2.25 20.92
N ILE A 451 -22.71 3.36 20.38
CA ILE A 451 -23.02 4.70 20.91
C ILE A 451 -24.41 5.10 20.41
N ASP A 452 -25.36 5.22 21.33
CA ASP A 452 -26.71 5.72 21.04
C ASP A 452 -26.68 7.06 20.28
N GLY A 453 -27.42 7.15 19.17
CA GLY A 453 -27.39 8.30 18.28
C GLY A 453 -27.89 9.61 18.92
N SER A 454 -28.73 9.54 19.96
CA SER A 454 -29.14 10.74 20.73
C SER A 454 -27.99 11.46 21.43
N ARG A 455 -26.86 10.77 21.61
CA ARG A 455 -25.63 11.31 22.19
C ARG A 455 -24.66 11.89 21.16
N ILE A 456 -24.96 11.74 19.86
CA ILE A 456 -24.07 12.16 18.77
C ILE A 456 -24.59 13.48 18.20
N HIS A 457 -23.72 14.48 18.19
CA HIS A 457 -23.96 15.77 17.57
C HIS A 457 -23.07 15.91 16.33
N LEU A 458 -23.68 15.92 15.15
CA LEU A 458 -23.00 16.20 13.88
C LEU A 458 -23.06 17.69 13.60
N VAL A 459 -21.92 18.37 13.63
CA VAL A 459 -21.82 19.80 13.39
C VAL A 459 -21.11 20.03 12.06
N GLN A 460 -21.84 20.57 11.07
CA GLN A 460 -21.30 20.79 9.73
C GLN A 460 -20.63 22.16 9.65
N ALA A 461 -19.36 22.18 9.23
CA ALA A 461 -18.65 23.42 8.96
C ALA A 461 -19.26 24.14 7.73
N PRO A 462 -19.12 25.46 7.59
CA PRO A 462 -19.59 26.17 6.41
C PRO A 462 -18.96 25.59 5.13
N LEU A 463 -19.77 25.46 4.08
CA LEU A 463 -19.30 25.03 2.77
C LEU A 463 -18.17 25.97 2.31
N SER A 464 -16.98 25.41 2.03
CA SER A 464 -15.97 26.11 1.25
C SER A 464 -16.43 26.16 -0.22
N SER A 465 -15.65 26.76 -1.12
CA SER A 465 -15.95 26.80 -2.56
C SER A 465 -16.12 25.41 -3.23
N ALA A 466 -15.82 24.32 -2.52
CA ALA A 466 -16.19 22.95 -2.91
C ALA A 466 -17.62 22.66 -2.44
N GLY A 467 -18.49 22.26 -3.39
CA GLY A 467 -19.90 21.93 -3.15
C GLY A 467 -20.13 20.78 -2.15
N PRO A 468 -21.40 20.35 -1.98
CA PRO A 468 -21.77 19.26 -1.08
C PRO A 468 -20.95 17.98 -1.31
N CYS A 469 -20.60 17.30 -0.22
CA CYS A 469 -19.65 16.18 -0.25
C CYS A 469 -20.18 14.88 -0.89
N LEU A 470 -21.50 14.71 -1.01
CA LEU A 470 -22.12 13.54 -1.64
C LEU A 470 -22.54 13.78 -3.10
N GLY A 471 -22.52 15.05 -3.57
CA GLY A 471 -22.77 15.43 -4.97
C GLY A 471 -24.15 15.07 -5.54
N ASP A 472 -25.05 14.48 -4.75
CA ASP A 472 -26.36 13.99 -5.17
C ASP A 472 -27.41 14.28 -4.09
N ALA A 473 -28.39 15.12 -4.44
CA ALA A 473 -29.45 15.55 -3.52
C ALA A 473 -30.34 14.39 -3.05
N ALA A 474 -30.46 13.30 -3.82
CA ALA A 474 -31.20 12.12 -3.38
C ALA A 474 -30.47 11.38 -2.26
N LEU A 475 -29.14 11.21 -2.40
CA LEU A 475 -28.30 10.60 -1.37
C LEU A 475 -28.26 11.45 -0.12
N GLU A 476 -28.09 12.76 -0.23
CA GLU A 476 -28.09 13.67 0.93
C GLU A 476 -29.38 13.60 1.73
N ARG A 477 -30.52 13.54 1.04
CA ARG A 477 -31.83 13.39 1.69
C ARG A 477 -31.93 12.07 2.44
N THR A 478 -31.56 10.96 1.80
CA THR A 478 -31.64 9.64 2.43
C THR A 478 -30.68 9.50 3.61
N VAL A 479 -29.46 10.02 3.50
CA VAL A 479 -28.49 10.06 4.62
C VAL A 479 -29.01 10.96 5.75
N GLY A 480 -29.64 12.10 5.43
CA GLY A 480 -30.29 12.96 6.40
C GLY A 480 -31.45 12.27 7.13
N GLU A 481 -32.31 11.55 6.41
CA GLU A 481 -33.39 10.72 6.95
C GLU A 481 -32.83 9.62 7.87
N ALA A 482 -31.73 8.96 7.48
CA ALA A 482 -31.07 7.92 8.27
C ALA A 482 -30.45 8.47 9.57
N LEU A 483 -29.80 9.64 9.52
CA LEU A 483 -29.28 10.33 10.70
C LEU A 483 -30.39 10.69 11.69
N ALA A 484 -31.51 11.24 11.17
CA ALA A 484 -32.67 11.55 11.99
C ALA A 484 -33.30 10.29 12.60
N GLY A 485 -33.42 9.21 11.82
CA GLY A 485 -33.91 7.91 12.29
C GLY A 485 -33.04 7.27 13.37
N ALA A 486 -31.73 7.51 13.34
CA ALA A 486 -30.79 7.09 14.39
C ALA A 486 -30.81 8.02 15.62
N GLY A 487 -31.51 9.15 15.58
CA GLY A 487 -31.56 10.14 16.67
C GLY A 487 -30.38 11.11 16.73
N VAL A 488 -29.55 11.18 15.67
CA VAL A 488 -28.37 12.06 15.63
C VAL A 488 -28.78 13.53 15.44
N ALA A 489 -28.29 14.41 16.30
CA ALA A 489 -28.56 15.84 16.20
C ALA A 489 -27.64 16.51 15.16
N VAL A 490 -28.20 17.00 14.05
CA VAL A 490 -27.46 17.66 12.97
C VAL A 490 -27.55 19.18 13.08
N HIS A 491 -26.41 19.85 13.07
CA HIS A 491 -26.27 21.30 13.17
C HIS A 491 -25.54 21.85 11.94
N PRO A 492 -26.24 22.45 10.96
CA PRO A 492 -25.63 22.95 9.74
C PRO A 492 -24.85 24.27 9.96
N ALA A 493 -23.95 24.57 9.02
CA ALA A 493 -23.29 25.88 8.83
C ALA A 493 -22.76 26.55 10.12
N SER A 494 -22.00 25.79 10.92
CA SER A 494 -21.55 26.19 12.25
C SER A 494 -20.03 26.32 12.30
N VAL A 495 -19.52 27.45 12.81
CA VAL A 495 -18.07 27.70 12.97
C VAL A 495 -17.67 27.48 14.43
N LEU A 496 -16.63 26.68 14.67
CA LEU A 496 -16.12 26.45 16.03
C LEU A 496 -15.54 27.75 16.62
N ALA A 497 -16.24 28.30 17.61
CA ALA A 497 -15.92 29.59 18.21
C ALA A 497 -15.03 29.45 19.45
N GLN A 498 -15.42 28.56 20.37
CA GLN A 498 -14.72 28.27 21.63
C GLN A 498 -14.95 26.81 22.05
N TRP A 499 -14.09 26.28 22.89
CA TRP A 499 -14.31 25.03 23.62
C TRP A 499 -13.75 25.18 25.03
N GLY A 500 -14.27 24.43 25.98
CA GLY A 500 -13.79 24.47 27.36
C GLY A 500 -13.35 23.10 27.84
N GLN A 501 -12.30 23.10 28.65
CA GLN A 501 -11.80 21.91 29.31
C GLN A 501 -12.42 21.78 30.70
N GLY A 502 -12.70 20.55 31.12
CA GLY A 502 -13.06 20.21 32.50
C GLY A 502 -11.82 20.05 33.39
N ASP A 503 -12.03 19.63 34.63
CA ASP A 503 -11.00 19.57 35.68
C ASP A 503 -9.81 18.66 35.35
N HIS A 504 -9.98 17.71 34.42
CA HIS A 504 -8.95 16.77 33.98
C HIS A 504 -8.26 17.16 32.66
N GLY A 505 -8.49 18.39 32.15
CA GLY A 505 -7.91 18.86 30.89
C GLY A 505 -8.54 18.24 29.62
N LEU A 506 -9.66 17.52 29.79
CA LEU A 506 -10.47 16.99 28.70
C LEU A 506 -11.49 18.03 28.24
N ILE A 507 -11.81 18.06 26.95
CA ILE A 507 -12.88 18.92 26.42
C ILE A 507 -14.20 18.47 27.03
N ALA A 508 -14.90 19.40 27.68
CA ALA A 508 -16.20 19.18 28.31
C ALA A 508 -17.35 19.80 27.49
N TRP A 509 -17.06 20.86 26.73
CA TRP A 509 -18.05 21.51 25.88
C TRP A 509 -17.39 22.23 24.71
N ALA A 510 -18.13 22.37 23.61
CA ALA A 510 -17.77 23.19 22.45
C ALA A 510 -18.89 24.18 22.14
N ALA A 511 -18.52 25.40 21.76
CA ALA A 511 -19.42 26.47 21.36
C ALA A 511 -19.18 26.84 19.90
N PHE A 512 -20.26 26.98 19.15
CA PHE A 512 -20.27 27.27 17.73
C PHE A 512 -21.03 28.56 17.47
N THR A 513 -20.50 29.38 16.57
CA THR A 513 -21.23 30.53 16.02
C THR A 513 -22.05 30.07 14.83
N THR A 514 -23.37 30.23 14.92
CA THR A 514 -24.31 30.08 13.80
C THR A 514 -24.82 31.45 13.36
N ALA A 515 -25.53 31.52 12.24
CA ALA A 515 -26.09 32.77 11.72
C ALA A 515 -27.14 33.42 12.65
N THR A 516 -27.75 32.66 13.56
CA THR A 516 -28.91 33.13 14.36
C THR A 516 -28.68 33.07 15.88
N THR A 517 -27.96 32.08 16.42
CA THR A 517 -27.62 31.98 17.86
C THR A 517 -26.31 31.22 18.15
N PRO A 518 -25.58 31.53 19.23
CA PRO A 518 -24.44 30.72 19.67
C PRO A 518 -24.92 29.36 20.20
N LEU A 519 -24.47 28.27 19.59
CA LEU A 519 -24.79 26.89 19.97
C LEU A 519 -23.71 26.36 20.92
N ARG A 520 -24.07 26.01 22.15
CA ARG A 520 -23.15 25.38 23.11
C ARG A 520 -23.56 23.94 23.36
N LEU A 521 -22.66 23.01 23.06
CA LEU A 521 -22.86 21.57 23.21
C LEU A 521 -21.89 21.02 24.26
N GLN A 522 -22.39 20.20 25.18
CA GLN A 522 -21.54 19.41 26.06
C GLN A 522 -21.01 18.20 25.28
N CYS A 523 -19.77 17.80 25.52
CA CYS A 523 -19.17 16.63 24.89
C CYS A 523 -18.09 16.00 25.77
N SER A 524 -17.96 14.70 25.65
CA SER A 524 -16.89 13.90 26.24
C SER A 524 -15.86 13.45 25.20
N ALA A 525 -16.20 13.49 23.91
CA ALA A 525 -15.28 13.29 22.80
C ALA A 525 -15.58 14.26 21.64
N PHE A 526 -14.54 14.72 20.97
CA PHE A 526 -14.62 15.65 19.84
C PHE A 526 -13.81 15.12 18.65
N PHE A 527 -14.46 14.89 17.51
CA PHE A 527 -13.83 14.47 16.25
C PHE A 527 -13.77 15.64 15.28
N SER A 528 -12.59 15.89 14.70
CA SER A 528 -12.37 17.02 13.79
C SER A 528 -12.02 16.55 12.37
N PHE A 529 -12.92 16.85 11.44
CA PHE A 529 -12.83 16.60 10.00
C PHE A 529 -13.06 17.87 9.17
N ALA A 530 -12.72 19.05 9.72
CA ALA A 530 -13.04 20.32 9.07
C ALA A 530 -12.20 20.60 7.81
N TYR A 531 -10.89 20.34 7.86
CA TYR A 531 -10.02 20.50 6.70
C TYR A 531 -8.75 19.67 6.84
N ARG A 532 -8.20 19.24 5.70
CA ARG A 532 -6.88 18.59 5.61
C ARG A 532 -5.84 19.61 5.17
N THR A 533 -4.67 19.59 5.79
CA THR A 533 -3.54 20.46 5.40
C THR A 533 -2.21 19.75 5.67
N VAL A 534 -1.11 20.37 5.26
CA VAL A 534 0.23 19.86 5.58
C VAL A 534 0.48 20.05 7.07
N ASP A 535 0.81 18.95 7.75
CA ASP A 535 1.21 18.92 9.15
C ASP A 535 2.28 19.97 9.47
N TYR A 536 2.16 20.64 10.61
CA TYR A 536 3.03 21.78 10.94
C TYR A 536 4.50 21.40 11.08
N GLU A 537 4.83 20.28 11.74
CA GLU A 537 6.22 19.87 11.89
C GLU A 537 6.82 19.45 10.55
N THR A 538 6.02 18.84 9.68
CA THR A 538 6.40 18.52 8.30
C THR A 538 6.66 19.79 7.49
N PHE A 539 5.73 20.76 7.54
CA PHE A 539 5.89 22.07 6.91
C PHE A 539 7.16 22.78 7.40
N LYS A 540 7.35 22.84 8.72
CA LYS A 540 8.52 23.45 9.34
C LYS A 540 9.81 22.78 8.87
N ALA A 541 9.87 21.44 8.86
CA ALA A 541 11.02 20.69 8.38
C ALA A 541 11.37 20.98 6.92
N ILE A 542 10.35 21.14 6.06
CA ILE A 542 10.50 21.48 4.64
C ILE A 542 10.99 22.93 4.48
N ASN A 543 10.39 23.86 5.20
CA ASN A 543 10.73 25.28 5.16
C ASN A 543 12.14 25.56 5.70
N ASP A 544 12.49 24.96 6.85
CA ASP A 544 13.82 25.08 7.46
C ASP A 544 14.90 24.47 6.55
N ALA A 545 14.55 23.47 5.73
CA ALA A 545 15.42 22.91 4.70
C ALA A 545 15.49 23.77 3.42
N CYS A 546 14.85 24.94 3.37
CA CYS A 546 14.84 25.83 2.21
C CYS A 546 14.32 25.14 0.94
N LEU A 547 13.34 24.25 1.08
CA LEU A 547 12.58 23.71 -0.04
C LEU A 547 11.45 24.68 -0.42
N VAL A 548 11.20 24.85 -1.71
CA VAL A 548 10.22 25.86 -2.18
C VAL A 548 8.81 25.44 -1.78
N PHE A 549 8.16 26.28 -0.97
CA PHE A 549 6.82 26.04 -0.45
C PHE A 549 5.89 27.22 -0.77
N ASP A 550 4.80 26.95 -1.50
CA ASP A 550 3.78 27.93 -1.93
C ASP A 550 2.39 27.38 -1.59
N GLY A 551 2.05 27.39 -0.29
CA GLY A 551 0.90 26.68 0.27
C GLY A 551 1.04 25.15 0.28
N ARG A 552 1.84 24.59 -0.63
CA ARG A 552 2.23 23.18 -0.78
C ARG A 552 3.69 23.10 -1.26
N LEU A 553 4.28 21.91 -1.17
CA LEU A 553 5.64 21.68 -1.66
C LEU A 553 5.67 21.73 -3.19
N VAL A 554 6.48 22.62 -3.75
CA VAL A 554 6.53 22.85 -5.20
C VAL A 554 7.41 21.81 -5.87
N ILE A 555 6.87 21.17 -6.91
CA ILE A 555 7.57 20.15 -7.72
C ILE A 555 7.50 20.44 -9.21
N ASP A 556 8.40 19.82 -9.97
CA ASP A 556 8.29 19.71 -11.43
C ASP A 556 7.48 18.50 -11.91
N ALA A 557 7.30 18.39 -13.24
CA ALA A 557 6.63 17.26 -13.90
C ALA A 557 7.32 15.90 -13.68
N LYS A 558 8.58 15.88 -13.22
CA LYS A 558 9.35 14.67 -12.87
C LYS A 558 9.50 14.52 -11.35
N PHE A 559 8.61 15.14 -10.56
CA PHE A 559 8.56 15.04 -9.10
C PHE A 559 9.76 15.65 -8.36
N HIS A 560 10.66 16.37 -9.03
CA HIS A 560 11.78 17.02 -8.35
C HIS A 560 11.31 18.25 -7.59
N THR A 561 11.89 18.46 -6.41
CA THR A 561 11.86 19.75 -5.74
C THR A 561 12.96 20.66 -6.31
N ASN A 562 13.27 21.79 -5.65
CA ASN A 562 14.45 22.59 -5.96
C ASN A 562 15.79 21.88 -5.63
N ASP A 563 15.75 20.70 -5.01
CA ASP A 563 16.90 19.84 -4.80
C ASP A 563 16.75 18.54 -5.61
N VAL A 564 17.74 18.22 -6.45
CA VAL A 564 17.69 17.07 -7.36
C VAL A 564 17.69 15.73 -6.61
N SER A 565 18.20 15.72 -5.37
CA SER A 565 18.21 14.52 -4.52
C SER A 565 16.91 14.33 -3.73
N ILE A 566 16.02 15.32 -3.76
CA ILE A 566 14.75 15.29 -3.03
C ILE A 566 13.59 15.36 -4.01
N ARG A 567 12.77 14.31 -4.01
CA ARG A 567 11.51 14.23 -4.75
C ARG A 567 10.33 14.27 -3.81
N ALA A 568 9.18 14.67 -4.31
CA ALA A 568 7.95 14.66 -3.53
C ALA A 568 6.74 14.32 -4.41
N ALA A 569 5.75 13.68 -3.81
CA ALA A 569 4.53 13.30 -4.51
C ALA A 569 3.32 13.24 -3.57
N GLY A 570 2.12 13.14 -4.16
CA GLY A 570 0.87 13.08 -3.43
C GLY A 570 0.33 14.45 -2.95
N PRO A 571 -0.74 14.46 -2.13
CA PRO A 571 -1.47 15.67 -1.74
C PRO A 571 -0.64 16.78 -1.07
N LEU A 572 0.56 16.47 -0.60
CA LEU A 572 1.57 17.42 -0.09
C LEU A 572 2.00 18.45 -1.16
N THR A 573 1.91 18.08 -2.43
CA THR A 573 2.61 18.75 -3.53
C THR A 573 1.71 19.62 -4.40
N LYS A 574 2.34 20.57 -5.09
CA LYS A 574 1.76 21.42 -6.14
C LYS A 574 2.78 21.53 -7.29
N PHE A 575 2.30 21.57 -8.53
CA PHE A 575 3.18 21.80 -9.68
C PHE A 575 3.70 23.25 -9.71
N SER A 576 4.92 23.43 -10.19
CA SER A 576 5.51 24.76 -10.37
C SER A 576 4.64 25.68 -11.23
N ARG A 577 4.54 26.96 -10.86
CA ARG A 577 3.76 27.97 -11.60
C ARG A 577 4.18 28.14 -13.07
N ARG A 578 5.36 27.64 -13.44
CA ARG A 578 5.85 27.57 -14.83
C ARG A 578 4.91 26.80 -15.79
N TYR A 579 4.03 25.98 -15.24
CA TYR A 579 3.03 25.20 -15.97
C TYR A 579 1.69 25.95 -16.18
N TYR A 580 1.52 27.14 -15.60
CA TYR A 580 0.30 27.98 -15.72
C TYR A 580 -1.02 27.23 -15.38
N ARG A 581 -0.94 26.29 -14.43
CA ARG A 581 -2.04 25.40 -13.99
C ARG A 581 -1.95 25.16 -12.48
N ASP A 582 -2.15 26.21 -11.69
CA ASP A 582 -2.00 26.19 -10.23
C ASP A 582 -3.06 25.34 -9.51
N GLU A 583 -4.20 25.11 -10.16
CA GLU A 583 -5.34 24.33 -9.65
C GLU A 583 -5.07 22.83 -9.68
N LEU A 584 -4.25 22.36 -10.62
CA LEU A 584 -3.91 20.95 -10.75
C LEU A 584 -2.85 20.58 -9.73
N THR A 585 -3.19 19.61 -8.88
CA THR A 585 -2.29 19.06 -7.87
C THR A 585 -2.46 17.55 -7.81
N HIS A 586 -1.52 16.86 -7.17
CA HIS A 586 -1.65 15.41 -6.99
C HIS A 586 -2.90 14.98 -6.19
N SER A 587 -3.58 15.87 -5.45
CA SER A 587 -4.86 15.52 -4.79
C SER A 587 -6.03 15.32 -5.76
N ASN A 588 -5.88 15.74 -7.01
CA ASN A 588 -6.88 15.58 -8.07
C ASN A 588 -6.81 14.21 -8.78
N PHE A 589 -5.74 13.45 -8.54
CA PHE A 589 -5.43 12.22 -9.27
C PHE A 589 -5.38 11.00 -8.34
N ASN A 590 -5.36 9.81 -8.94
CA ASN A 590 -5.23 8.56 -8.21
C ASN A 590 -3.84 8.41 -7.58
N SER A 591 -3.78 8.21 -6.27
CA SER A 591 -2.52 8.10 -5.51
C SER A 591 -1.65 6.93 -5.96
N LYS A 592 -2.25 5.79 -6.35
CA LYS A 592 -1.52 4.60 -6.83
C LYS A 592 -0.88 4.84 -8.19
N GLU A 593 -1.54 5.57 -9.09
CA GLU A 593 -0.93 5.99 -10.36
C GLU A 593 0.27 6.93 -10.15
N ILE A 594 0.11 7.91 -9.26
CA ILE A 594 1.17 8.87 -8.94
C ILE A 594 2.40 8.16 -8.34
N GLY A 595 2.18 7.21 -7.42
CA GLY A 595 3.28 6.45 -6.81
C GLY A 595 4.04 5.58 -7.80
N PHE A 596 3.32 4.95 -8.74
CA PHE A 596 3.91 4.21 -9.86
C PHE A 596 4.78 5.11 -10.75
N GLU A 597 4.27 6.27 -11.18
CA GLU A 597 5.02 7.21 -12.04
C GLU A 597 6.24 7.81 -11.33
N LEU A 598 6.12 8.09 -10.04
CA LEU A 598 7.26 8.51 -9.20
C LEU A 598 8.35 7.44 -9.17
N ALA A 599 7.97 6.17 -9.02
CA ALA A 599 8.90 5.05 -9.03
C ALA A 599 9.55 4.87 -10.41
N ALA A 600 8.78 4.94 -11.48
CA ALA A 600 9.28 4.90 -12.85
C ALA A 600 10.33 6.01 -13.11
N SER A 601 10.07 7.23 -12.61
CA SER A 601 11.03 8.33 -12.70
C SER A 601 12.34 8.04 -11.97
N ILE A 602 12.33 7.36 -10.81
CA ILE A 602 13.56 6.98 -10.09
C ILE A 602 14.25 5.79 -10.75
N LEU A 603 13.49 4.80 -11.21
CA LEU A 603 14.02 3.61 -11.89
C LEU A 603 14.81 3.98 -13.15
N SER A 604 14.41 5.03 -13.86
CA SER A 604 15.13 5.55 -15.02
C SER A 604 16.58 6.01 -14.73
N LEU A 605 16.92 6.25 -13.46
CA LEU A 605 18.29 6.60 -13.04
C LEU A 605 19.21 5.38 -12.89
N PHE A 606 18.62 4.19 -12.70
CA PHE A 606 19.35 2.97 -12.34
C PHE A 606 19.24 1.87 -13.39
N ASP A 607 18.16 1.85 -14.19
CA ASP A 607 17.99 0.85 -15.22
C ASP A 607 18.84 1.20 -16.45
N PRO A 608 19.84 0.38 -16.81
CA PRO A 608 20.71 0.65 -17.95
C PRO A 608 20.05 0.34 -19.30
N THR A 609 18.84 -0.26 -19.32
CA THR A 609 18.16 -0.52 -20.59
C THR A 609 17.71 0.80 -21.22
N PRO A 610 18.08 1.06 -22.49
CA PRO A 610 17.57 2.21 -23.19
C PRO A 610 16.06 2.02 -23.35
N GLN A 611 15.27 2.80 -22.62
CA GLN A 611 13.91 3.09 -23.05
C GLN A 611 14.01 3.58 -24.49
N PRO A 612 13.15 3.12 -25.42
CA PRO A 612 13.13 3.65 -26.78
C PRO A 612 12.81 5.14 -26.70
N SER A 613 13.85 5.97 -26.62
CA SER A 613 13.70 7.41 -26.52
C SER A 613 13.33 7.90 -27.92
N SER A 614 12.04 7.95 -28.22
CA SER A 614 11.59 9.08 -29.00
C SER A 614 12.01 10.30 -28.17
N LYS A 615 12.87 11.17 -28.72
CA LYS A 615 13.14 12.46 -28.07
C LYS A 615 11.76 13.04 -27.79
N PRO A 616 11.41 13.34 -26.52
CA PRO A 616 10.10 13.86 -26.24
C PRO A 616 9.99 15.17 -27.05
N PRO A 617 8.88 15.39 -27.77
CA PRO A 617 8.76 16.53 -28.68
C PRO A 617 9.14 17.82 -27.96
N GLU A 618 9.81 18.74 -28.68
CA GLU A 618 10.25 20.02 -28.11
C GLU A 618 9.08 20.72 -27.40
N GLY A 619 9.27 21.11 -26.13
CA GLY A 619 8.23 21.76 -25.32
C GLY A 619 7.48 20.86 -24.32
N THR A 620 7.70 19.55 -24.32
CA THR A 620 7.13 18.60 -23.34
C THR A 620 7.54 18.85 -21.89
N ASP A 621 8.70 19.47 -21.64
CA ASP A 621 9.14 19.86 -20.30
C ASP A 621 8.22 20.90 -19.63
N ARG A 622 7.32 21.53 -20.41
CA ARG A 622 6.32 22.50 -19.95
C ARG A 622 4.91 21.92 -19.83
N LEU A 623 4.74 20.61 -19.95
CA LEU A 623 3.45 19.95 -19.78
C LEU A 623 3.42 19.19 -18.46
N ILE A 624 2.24 19.19 -17.82
CA ILE A 624 1.96 18.34 -16.67
C ILE A 624 1.59 16.95 -17.20
N PRO A 625 2.10 15.86 -16.60
CA PRO A 625 1.71 14.50 -16.97
C PRO A 625 0.20 14.30 -16.86
N ILE A 626 -0.37 13.53 -17.79
CA ILE A 626 -1.79 13.19 -17.78
C ILE A 626 -1.95 11.86 -17.05
N TYR A 627 -2.62 11.90 -15.90
CA TYR A 627 -3.02 10.72 -15.13
C TYR A 627 -4.45 10.32 -15.52
N ARG A 628 -4.69 9.02 -15.73
CA ARG A 628 -5.93 8.50 -16.32
C ARG A 628 -6.72 7.58 -15.38
N ARG A 629 -6.12 7.09 -14.30
CA ARG A 629 -6.83 6.23 -13.36
C ARG A 629 -7.91 7.01 -12.61
N CYS A 630 -9.04 6.35 -12.38
CA CYS A 630 -10.14 6.92 -11.62
C CYS A 630 -9.77 7.16 -10.16
N LYS A 631 -10.47 8.12 -9.55
CA LYS A 631 -10.46 8.32 -8.11
C LYS A 631 -11.66 7.57 -7.52
N VAL A 632 -11.41 6.85 -6.43
CA VAL A 632 -12.42 6.03 -5.76
C VAL A 632 -12.63 6.55 -4.35
N GLN A 633 -13.88 6.63 -3.93
CA GLN A 633 -14.30 6.93 -2.58
C GLN A 633 -15.35 5.90 -2.20
N ALA A 634 -15.10 5.08 -1.19
CA ALA A 634 -16.08 4.13 -0.70
C ALA A 634 -16.07 4.01 0.82
N GLY A 635 -17.21 3.67 1.40
CA GLY A 635 -17.37 3.53 2.84
C GLY A 635 -18.81 3.20 3.21
N VAL A 636 -19.06 3.06 4.50
CA VAL A 636 -20.40 2.83 5.02
C VAL A 636 -20.93 4.14 5.59
N LEU A 637 -22.08 4.58 5.07
CA LEU A 637 -22.77 5.80 5.47
C LEU A 637 -23.88 5.49 6.49
N PRO A 638 -24.35 6.51 7.25
CA PRO A 638 -25.37 6.35 8.29
C PRO A 638 -26.58 5.54 7.84
N GLY A 639 -26.96 4.55 8.63
CA GLY A 639 -28.04 3.61 8.31
C GLY A 639 -27.56 2.31 7.65
N GLY A 640 -26.25 2.05 7.69
CA GLY A 640 -25.64 0.84 7.15
C GLY A 640 -25.58 0.79 5.62
N TYR A 641 -25.63 1.94 4.95
CA TYR A 641 -25.58 1.98 3.49
C TYR A 641 -24.14 1.93 2.97
N ASN A 642 -23.84 0.97 2.12
CA ASN A 642 -22.58 0.88 1.38
C ASN A 642 -22.58 1.90 0.25
N TYR A 643 -21.60 2.80 0.27
CA TYR A 643 -21.41 3.86 -0.71
C TYR A 643 -20.14 3.62 -1.51
N LEU A 644 -20.23 3.83 -2.82
CA LEU A 644 -19.08 3.87 -3.74
C LEU A 644 -19.28 5.02 -4.71
N HIS A 645 -18.26 5.81 -4.89
CA HIS A 645 -18.17 6.82 -5.92
C HIS A 645 -16.84 6.72 -6.64
N VAL A 646 -16.91 6.41 -7.93
CA VAL A 646 -15.78 6.36 -8.85
C VAL A 646 -15.91 7.57 -9.77
N SER A 647 -14.87 8.40 -9.84
CA SER A 647 -14.90 9.62 -10.65
C SER A 647 -13.64 9.80 -11.47
N LYS A 648 -13.78 10.56 -12.56
CA LYS A 648 -12.66 10.99 -13.37
C LYS A 648 -11.72 11.90 -12.58
N PRO A 649 -10.40 11.76 -12.73
CA PRO A 649 -9.46 12.72 -12.17
C PRO A 649 -9.70 14.10 -12.79
N ALA A 650 -10.11 15.05 -11.96
CA ALA A 650 -10.44 16.40 -12.40
C ALA A 650 -10.20 17.44 -11.29
N ILE A 651 -10.21 18.71 -11.69
CA ILE A 651 -10.36 19.83 -10.76
C ILE A 651 -11.82 19.81 -10.30
N PRO A 652 -12.12 19.85 -8.99
CA PRO A 652 -13.49 19.98 -8.51
C PRO A 652 -14.09 21.26 -9.09
N VAL A 653 -15.04 21.12 -10.00
CA VAL A 653 -15.79 22.25 -10.55
C VAL A 653 -17.07 22.38 -9.70
N PRO A 654 -17.52 23.59 -9.34
CA PRO A 654 -18.81 23.75 -8.66
C PRO A 654 -19.94 23.09 -9.45
N LEU A 655 -20.90 22.47 -8.75
CA LEU A 655 -22.05 21.76 -9.35
C LEU A 655 -22.80 22.61 -10.38
N ASP A 656 -22.86 23.92 -10.17
CA ASP A 656 -23.51 24.89 -11.07
C ASP A 656 -22.87 24.97 -12.48
N VAL A 657 -21.62 24.53 -12.62
CA VAL A 657 -20.86 24.51 -13.89
C VAL A 657 -20.79 23.08 -14.45
N GLU A 658 -20.87 22.03 -13.61
CA GLU A 658 -21.04 20.64 -14.09
C GLU A 658 -22.36 20.46 -14.85
N HIS A 659 -23.37 21.28 -14.56
CA HIS A 659 -24.66 21.30 -15.25
C HIS A 659 -24.69 22.12 -16.57
N ASP A 660 -23.54 22.44 -17.17
CA ASP A 660 -23.53 23.04 -18.52
C ASP A 660 -24.09 22.03 -19.56
N PRO A 661 -25.26 22.30 -20.19
CA PRO A 661 -25.96 21.32 -21.03
C PRO A 661 -25.19 20.89 -22.29
N CYS A 662 -24.11 21.58 -22.65
CA CYS A 662 -23.33 21.28 -23.86
C CYS A 662 -22.28 20.16 -23.68
N ASP A 663 -21.92 19.75 -22.46
CA ASP A 663 -20.89 18.72 -22.21
C ASP A 663 -21.32 17.62 -21.20
N HIS A 664 -22.61 17.62 -20.81
CA HIS A 664 -23.17 16.76 -19.74
C HIS A 664 -23.24 15.26 -20.10
N GLY A 665 -23.13 14.88 -21.38
CA GLY A 665 -23.16 13.47 -21.75
C GLY A 665 -24.50 12.77 -21.47
N MET A 666 -24.48 11.52 -21.01
CA MET A 666 -25.69 10.73 -20.73
C MET A 666 -25.60 10.06 -19.36
N GLU A 667 -26.72 10.04 -18.64
CA GLU A 667 -26.82 9.42 -17.32
C GLU A 667 -27.84 8.29 -17.31
N ILE A 668 -27.49 7.17 -16.67
CA ILE A 668 -28.36 6.02 -16.44
C ILE A 668 -28.45 5.80 -14.93
N VAL A 669 -29.68 5.76 -14.41
CA VAL A 669 -29.96 5.57 -12.99
C VAL A 669 -30.97 4.44 -12.83
N THR A 670 -30.64 3.45 -11.98
CA THR A 670 -31.56 2.39 -11.57
C THR A 670 -31.74 2.39 -10.06
N GLY A 671 -32.94 2.01 -9.62
CA GLY A 671 -33.33 1.96 -8.21
C GLY A 671 -33.48 3.33 -7.55
N GLU A 672 -33.66 3.33 -6.23
CA GLU A 672 -33.90 4.53 -5.44
C GLU A 672 -33.03 4.55 -4.18
N ALA A 673 -32.49 5.72 -3.84
CA ALA A 673 -31.64 5.90 -2.66
C ALA A 673 -32.36 5.44 -1.37
N ARG A 674 -33.65 5.76 -1.23
CA ARG A 674 -34.48 5.40 -0.07
C ARG A 674 -34.59 3.89 0.15
N HIS A 675 -34.74 3.13 -0.93
CA HIS A 675 -34.82 1.67 -0.87
C HIS A 675 -33.45 1.01 -0.70
N GLY A 676 -32.35 1.76 -0.90
CA GLY A 676 -31.00 1.25 -0.77
C GLY A 676 -30.63 0.29 -1.91
N ASN A 677 -31.06 0.60 -3.12
CA ASN A 677 -30.71 -0.11 -4.36
C ASN A 677 -30.32 0.88 -5.48
N TYR A 678 -29.74 2.02 -5.10
CA TYR A 678 -29.40 3.10 -6.04
C TYR A 678 -28.11 2.81 -6.79
N PHE A 679 -28.14 2.90 -8.11
CA PHE A 679 -26.98 2.77 -8.98
C PHE A 679 -27.07 3.83 -10.09
N ARG A 680 -26.05 4.68 -10.18
CA ARG A 680 -25.92 5.74 -11.18
C ARG A 680 -24.64 5.55 -11.98
N MET A 681 -24.74 5.57 -13.31
CA MET A 681 -23.61 5.62 -14.23
C MET A 681 -23.72 6.87 -15.10
N HIS A 682 -22.61 7.59 -15.21
CA HIS A 682 -22.47 8.73 -16.09
C HIS A 682 -21.51 8.40 -17.24
N PHE A 683 -21.90 8.84 -18.44
CA PHE A 683 -21.17 8.66 -19.68
C PHE A 683 -20.84 10.01 -20.27
N ASN A 684 -19.58 10.22 -20.63
CA ASN A 684 -19.18 11.45 -21.30
C ASN A 684 -19.68 11.51 -22.76
N ARG A 685 -19.42 12.63 -23.45
CA ARG A 685 -19.78 12.84 -24.87
C ARG A 685 -19.27 11.78 -25.87
N HIS A 686 -18.28 10.97 -25.48
CA HIS A 686 -17.75 9.87 -26.30
C HIS A 686 -18.33 8.50 -25.88
N ASN A 687 -19.41 8.49 -25.09
CA ASN A 687 -20.06 7.29 -24.54
C ASN A 687 -19.13 6.40 -23.71
N MET A 688 -18.14 7.00 -23.07
CA MET A 688 -17.25 6.33 -22.13
C MET A 688 -17.71 6.60 -20.70
N VAL A 689 -17.71 5.58 -19.86
CA VAL A 689 -18.01 5.73 -18.42
C VAL A 689 -16.99 6.65 -17.77
N ASP A 690 -17.44 7.74 -17.15
CA ASP A 690 -16.59 8.71 -16.47
C ASP A 690 -16.91 8.87 -14.97
N SER A 691 -18.06 8.39 -14.51
CA SER A 691 -18.45 8.37 -13.10
C SER A 691 -19.42 7.23 -12.81
N ILE A 692 -19.27 6.61 -11.64
CA ILE A 692 -20.14 5.56 -11.12
C ILE A 692 -20.46 5.90 -9.68
N THR A 693 -21.73 5.91 -9.30
CA THR A 693 -22.17 6.10 -7.91
C THR A 693 -23.12 4.98 -7.50
N CYS A 694 -22.72 4.20 -6.49
CA CYS A 694 -23.50 3.11 -5.94
C CYS A 694 -23.87 3.44 -4.49
N PHE A 695 -25.11 3.19 -4.11
CA PHE A 695 -25.60 3.34 -2.74
C PHE A 695 -26.60 2.22 -2.44
N SER A 696 -26.15 1.24 -1.66
CA SER A 696 -26.90 0.00 -1.40
C SER A 696 -26.87 -0.42 0.07
N LYS A 697 -27.95 -1.04 0.56
CA LYS A 697 -27.93 -1.72 1.87
C LYS A 697 -27.14 -3.02 1.84
N GLU A 698 -27.12 -3.69 0.69
CA GLU A 698 -26.35 -4.91 0.50
C GLU A 698 -24.90 -4.58 0.11
N PRO A 699 -23.92 -5.36 0.57
CA PRO A 699 -22.54 -5.22 0.12
C PRO A 699 -22.43 -5.57 -1.37
N PHE A 700 -21.53 -4.89 -2.08
CA PHE A 700 -21.28 -5.12 -3.49
C PHE A 700 -19.78 -5.10 -3.81
N PRO A 701 -19.34 -5.75 -4.91
CA PRO A 701 -17.93 -5.92 -5.22
C PRO A 701 -17.31 -4.66 -5.82
N VAL A 702 -16.75 -3.80 -4.98
CA VAL A 702 -16.11 -2.52 -5.39
C VAL A 702 -15.02 -2.74 -6.44
N SER A 703 -14.18 -3.76 -6.29
CA SER A 703 -13.09 -4.07 -7.24
C SER A 703 -13.59 -4.33 -8.65
N ASN A 704 -14.72 -5.04 -8.80
CA ASN A 704 -15.35 -5.31 -10.08
C ASN A 704 -15.86 -4.01 -10.72
N TYR A 705 -16.62 -3.19 -9.97
CA TYR A 705 -17.23 -1.98 -10.52
C TYR A 705 -16.23 -0.92 -10.92
N VAL A 706 -15.07 -0.84 -10.26
CA VAL A 706 -13.96 0.04 -10.68
C VAL A 706 -13.46 -0.31 -12.09
N CYS A 707 -13.61 -1.55 -12.57
CA CYS A 707 -13.21 -1.97 -13.92
C CYS A 707 -14.12 -1.42 -15.03
N LEU A 708 -15.35 -1.06 -14.69
CA LEU A 708 -16.32 -0.50 -15.62
C LEU A 708 -15.96 0.95 -16.00
N TYR A 709 -15.19 1.63 -15.14
CA TYR A 709 -14.70 2.98 -15.41
C TYR A 709 -13.85 3.01 -16.69
N GLY A 710 -14.09 4.01 -17.54
CA GLY A 710 -13.34 4.17 -18.78
C GLY A 710 -13.63 3.11 -19.84
N GLN A 711 -14.70 2.32 -19.70
CA GLN A 711 -15.21 1.46 -20.76
C GLN A 711 -16.26 2.18 -21.61
N HIS A 712 -16.36 1.78 -22.87
CA HIS A 712 -17.38 2.30 -23.80
C HIS A 712 -18.71 1.55 -23.59
N GLU A 713 -19.85 2.23 -23.72
CA GLU A 713 -21.19 1.63 -23.50
C GLU A 713 -21.44 0.34 -24.31
N ARG A 714 -20.98 0.27 -25.57
CA ARG A 714 -21.03 -0.94 -26.40
C ARG A 714 -20.35 -2.15 -25.80
N LEU A 715 -19.20 -1.95 -25.12
CA LEU A 715 -18.49 -3.03 -24.46
C LEU A 715 -19.26 -3.53 -23.24
N LEU A 716 -20.06 -2.66 -22.63
CA LEU A 716 -21.01 -2.98 -21.57
C LEU A 716 -22.32 -3.53 -22.17
N ASN A 717 -22.19 -4.36 -23.22
CA ASN A 717 -23.28 -5.09 -23.87
C ASN A 717 -24.41 -4.18 -24.39
N ASP A 718 -24.02 -3.15 -25.16
CA ASP A 718 -24.90 -2.13 -25.77
C ASP A 718 -25.87 -1.49 -24.76
N LEU A 719 -25.30 -1.06 -23.63
CA LEU A 719 -26.04 -0.57 -22.47
C LEU A 719 -27.06 0.51 -22.83
N HIS A 720 -26.70 1.48 -23.68
CA HIS A 720 -27.59 2.57 -24.06
C HIS A 720 -28.84 2.07 -24.81
N TYR A 721 -28.65 1.08 -25.70
CA TYR A 721 -29.75 0.50 -26.46
C TYR A 721 -30.72 -0.24 -25.53
N ARG A 722 -30.19 -1.08 -24.64
CA ARG A 722 -31.01 -1.86 -23.70
C ARG A 722 -31.74 -0.98 -22.68
N TRP A 723 -31.12 0.11 -22.25
CA TRP A 723 -31.75 1.10 -21.38
C TRP A 723 -32.96 1.75 -22.06
N ARG A 724 -32.77 2.25 -23.29
CA ARG A 724 -33.86 2.85 -24.08
C ARG A 724 -34.96 1.87 -24.43
N ALA A 725 -34.63 0.59 -24.58
CA ALA A 725 -35.60 -0.48 -24.81
C ALA A 725 -36.35 -0.91 -23.53
N GLY A 726 -36.03 -0.35 -22.36
CA GLY A 726 -36.64 -0.73 -21.08
C GLY A 726 -36.26 -2.14 -20.61
N GLN A 727 -35.19 -2.72 -21.15
CA GLN A 727 -34.71 -4.07 -20.80
C GLN A 727 -33.80 -4.09 -19.58
N LEU A 728 -33.34 -2.92 -19.13
CA LEU A 728 -32.49 -2.74 -17.96
C LEU A 728 -33.33 -2.19 -16.81
N THR A 729 -33.61 -3.03 -15.82
CA THR A 729 -34.38 -2.64 -14.62
C THR A 729 -33.47 -2.38 -13.42
N ASP A 730 -32.37 -3.11 -13.30
CA ASP A 730 -31.42 -3.01 -12.19
C ASP A 730 -29.98 -3.25 -12.68
N LEU A 731 -29.12 -2.24 -12.49
CA LEU A 731 -27.70 -2.33 -12.85
C LEU A 731 -26.92 -3.29 -11.94
N TYR A 732 -27.33 -3.49 -10.68
CA TYR A 732 -26.64 -4.44 -9.81
C TYR A 732 -26.75 -5.86 -10.36
N SER A 733 -27.97 -6.30 -10.71
CA SER A 733 -28.22 -7.59 -11.34
C SER A 733 -27.56 -7.70 -12.72
N TYR A 734 -27.63 -6.65 -13.53
CA TYR A 734 -27.05 -6.63 -14.88
C TYR A 734 -25.53 -6.86 -14.89
N PHE A 735 -24.81 -6.24 -13.95
CA PHE A 735 -23.35 -6.37 -13.83
C PHE A 735 -22.89 -7.60 -13.04
N ARG A 736 -23.81 -8.49 -12.65
CA ARG A 736 -23.52 -9.84 -12.15
C ARG A 736 -23.63 -10.93 -13.23
N GLU A 737 -24.17 -10.59 -14.41
CA GLU A 737 -24.30 -11.53 -15.52
C GLU A 737 -22.94 -12.08 -16.00
N PRO A 738 -22.87 -13.33 -16.52
CA PRO A 738 -21.60 -13.98 -16.85
C PRO A 738 -20.67 -13.22 -17.80
N TRP A 739 -21.21 -12.45 -18.76
CA TRP A 739 -20.39 -11.68 -19.72
C TRP A 739 -19.56 -10.60 -19.04
N SER A 740 -20.03 -10.05 -17.93
CA SER A 740 -19.36 -8.98 -17.19
C SER A 740 -18.08 -9.46 -16.50
N MET A 741 -18.02 -10.76 -16.15
CA MET A 741 -16.85 -11.38 -15.52
C MET A 741 -15.60 -11.28 -16.40
N ALA A 742 -15.77 -11.31 -17.73
CA ALA A 742 -14.65 -11.11 -18.66
C ALA A 742 -14.03 -9.71 -18.51
N ILE A 743 -14.86 -8.68 -18.30
CA ILE A 743 -14.40 -7.28 -18.12
C ILE A 743 -13.67 -7.11 -16.79
N TYR A 744 -14.07 -7.86 -15.76
CA TYR A 744 -13.43 -7.83 -14.45
C TYR A 744 -12.10 -8.58 -14.40
N HIS A 745 -11.76 -9.37 -15.41
CA HIS A 745 -10.48 -10.08 -15.48
C HIS A 745 -9.30 -9.09 -15.61
N ASP A 746 -8.22 -9.35 -14.88
CA ASP A 746 -7.05 -8.46 -14.79
C ASP A 746 -6.37 -8.24 -16.17
N GLN A 747 -6.24 -9.32 -16.95
CA GLN A 747 -5.64 -9.31 -18.30
C GLN A 747 -6.56 -8.77 -19.41
N PHE A 748 -7.84 -8.50 -19.13
CA PHE A 748 -8.80 -8.07 -20.16
C PHE A 748 -8.40 -6.75 -20.82
N ILE A 749 -7.83 -5.82 -20.04
CA ILE A 749 -7.35 -4.53 -20.54
C ILE A 749 -6.18 -4.73 -21.52
N ASP A 750 -5.30 -5.69 -21.27
CA ASP A 750 -4.16 -5.96 -22.14
C ASP A 750 -4.59 -6.65 -23.43
N LEU A 751 -5.52 -7.60 -23.34
CA LEU A 751 -6.20 -8.17 -24.52
C LEU A 751 -6.86 -7.08 -25.37
N GLN A 752 -7.57 -6.14 -24.74
CA GLN A 752 -8.22 -5.03 -25.46
C GLN A 752 -7.20 -4.14 -26.19
N LYS A 753 -6.03 -3.87 -25.58
CA LYS A 753 -4.96 -3.11 -26.23
C LYS A 753 -4.36 -3.88 -27.40
N GLU A 754 -4.09 -5.16 -27.23
CA GLU A 754 -3.53 -6.02 -28.27
C GLU A 754 -4.47 -6.09 -29.48
N LEU A 755 -5.76 -6.36 -29.26
CA LEU A 755 -6.76 -6.37 -30.33
C LEU A 755 -6.87 -5.02 -31.04
N ARG A 756 -6.83 -3.90 -30.30
CA ARG A 756 -6.79 -2.56 -30.89
C ARG A 756 -5.54 -2.36 -31.74
N GLN A 757 -4.36 -2.78 -31.27
CA GLN A 757 -3.12 -2.66 -32.03
C GLN A 757 -3.17 -3.48 -33.32
N THR A 758 -3.69 -4.71 -33.27
CA THR A 758 -3.87 -5.56 -34.44
C THR A 758 -4.81 -4.90 -35.46
N LEU A 759 -5.97 -4.41 -35.04
CA LEU A 759 -6.94 -3.72 -35.91
C LEU A 759 -6.34 -2.45 -36.55
N MET A 760 -5.61 -1.65 -35.78
CA MET A 760 -4.92 -0.47 -36.32
C MET A 760 -3.81 -0.85 -37.32
N SER A 761 -3.13 -1.98 -37.10
CA SER A 761 -2.09 -2.45 -38.02
C SER A 761 -2.65 -2.98 -39.34
N GLU A 762 -3.86 -3.55 -39.33
CA GLU A 762 -4.57 -4.00 -40.53
C GLU A 762 -5.11 -2.82 -41.35
N GLN A 763 -5.64 -1.78 -40.70
CA GLN A 763 -6.10 -0.55 -41.37
C GLN A 763 -5.00 0.28 -42.05
N VAL A 764 -3.73 0.06 -41.71
CA VAL A 764 -2.58 0.73 -42.37
C VAL A 764 -2.06 -0.08 -43.57
N ARG A 765 -2.53 -1.32 -43.74
CA ARG A 765 -2.17 -2.20 -44.88
C ARG A 765 -3.17 -2.15 -46.04
N GLU A 766 -4.33 -1.55 -45.84
CA GLU A 766 -5.26 -1.09 -46.89
C GLU A 766 -4.97 0.38 -47.24
#